data_AF-D3PV35-F1
#
_entry.id   AF-D3PV35-F1
#
_cell.length_a   1.000
_cell.length_b   1.000
_cell.length_c   1.000
_cell.angle_alpha   90.00
_cell.angle_beta   90.00
_cell.angle_gamma   90.00
#
_symmetry.space_group_name_H-M   'P 1'
#
loop_
_entity.id
_entity.type
_entity.pdbx_description
1 polymer ?
#
loop_
_entity_poly.entity_id
_entity_poly.type
_entity_poly.pdbx_seq_one_letter_code
_entity_poly.pdbx_strand_id
1 'polypeptide(L)'
;MRTAHTFGCHSRVLCFGAVEIEGKTIVLTGSFLAMPRSEAGQRLSELGAIVKGTVSSKTDLVFAGDKAGGKADKALALGVPVHGEAALMAVLSGEAATAEGTTVEDASGFPALADDVSAVDAEAILGAADWSSLDVERDLLPLREALRGLEERDGVTEAHRLATRELRTGGALLRHPDGHQSDELSCHALSPDGRHIAVGSWIGDDYERGGTIQIWELATGRCVNVLDGVFGGVGWPEFARNIQWSADGRVLANEFNTSMVGKWDPFGDRVHPPLADVGVAGRNGASRPVGFALAPDATRVFIHHGEWDQSPETGVWACLAPLRRSNFDPSFRDPEPLWMKKPSAKLVKDLDKAAISPDHSVFSADGTRVWAFGEWWWEDDAGIPRQAGAVCIDVVKRQLSWFVDTPFHSLRDFNRMAISPDETIMALDHGKTLAFIDAATGRQLAETDSPFSAARMRWGMREGTPRLAVVDEEKEGGVRVYDGTEHRYDLPLTPKPSRWDLADGCTWAWSPDGTRAACLNSDNHVVIVALDDEPGNLETFEAPADALGLWWGAGDVLVVGGKQSLVFRDLGTGETLGDFRFAHEVPAERPLWNDTEDLGQRFHPNPTFALDEEYWAAAFTEGVVIAPSDAAAVLDEKLAWSVGRRYAWPFRWGEATVAKDVASCFRLLAKDSKDILAPVQNRTAPAAVAEWPPPNTASVDDLYDLVAESVRGFGQGWTSHVADTLRLAARQRARAGQAEAAESLIALIPPDERGGHTRAQAEIALILAANGNATFARRLHREAVASASSGVDDHELPSVGSAIGAGFAALGEPDAAEAWIARAIEAINPYPNPWQHRLSVCWALLEAGLEDRARAVWNVDEPGSPFHQDSWLAHLVRIGRDDLVREFLYGARKSMYDVIDAFSVFVPMGRSDLLREYFEYDERGDHDSDRESLAEADRNAEPDRPTAADLAELRAAHEELLRTPLARRREDTKRLAWRAAACGHYSAVLDLLRLVPDDDFNHRAGAATRALWIATSGFDGQPW
;
A
#
# COMPACT_ATOMS: atom_id res chain seq x y z
N MET A 1 -35.85 26.70 15.53
CA MET A 1 -35.63 25.93 14.29
C MET A 1 -34.33 25.17 14.48
N ARG A 2 -34.22 23.83 14.47
CA ARG A 2 -35.16 22.72 14.16
C ARG A 2 -35.69 22.61 12.72
N THR A 3 -35.02 21.74 11.95
CA THR A 3 -35.45 20.75 10.92
C THR A 3 -34.15 20.15 10.35
N ALA A 4 -33.75 18.87 10.42
CA ALA A 4 -34.30 17.58 10.86
C ALA A 4 -35.02 16.69 9.81
N HIS A 5 -34.24 15.75 9.25
CA HIS A 5 -34.54 14.38 8.72
C HIS A 5 -33.27 13.52 9.07
N THR A 6 -33.11 12.19 9.23
CA THR A 6 -33.79 10.89 8.89
C THR A 6 -33.72 10.43 7.43
N PHE A 7 -33.30 9.22 7.03
CA PHE A 7 -32.91 7.93 7.71
C PHE A 7 -31.54 7.42 7.14
N GLY A 8 -30.92 6.28 7.52
CA GLY A 8 -31.10 5.35 8.66
C GLY A 8 -31.21 3.84 8.30
N CYS A 9 -30.13 3.03 8.42
CA CYS A 9 -30.13 1.57 8.10
C CYS A 9 -29.28 0.69 9.07
N HIS A 10 -29.86 -0.42 9.56
CA HIS A 10 -29.17 -1.52 10.27
C HIS A 10 -29.95 -2.84 10.16
N SER A 11 -29.37 -3.86 9.51
CA SER A 11 -29.79 -5.26 9.67
C SER A 11 -28.67 -6.22 9.25
N ARG A 12 -27.93 -6.76 10.23
CA ARG A 12 -27.23 -8.05 10.05
C ARG A 12 -28.28 -9.16 9.95
N VAL A 13 -28.07 -10.15 9.09
CA VAL A 13 -28.77 -11.44 9.24
C VAL A 13 -28.07 -12.24 10.34
N LEU A 14 -28.41 -11.93 11.59
CA LEU A 14 -28.20 -12.83 12.73
C LEU A 14 -29.51 -13.56 12.97
N CYS A 15 -29.46 -14.89 13.05
CA CYS A 15 -30.63 -15.69 13.39
C CYS A 15 -31.12 -15.34 14.81
N PHE A 16 -32.23 -14.61 14.90
CA PHE A 16 -32.87 -14.31 16.17
C PHE A 16 -33.48 -15.58 16.78
N GLY A 17 -32.77 -16.17 17.74
CA GLY A 17 -33.42 -17.07 18.71
C GLY A 17 -34.54 -16.32 19.42
N ALA A 18 -35.74 -16.91 19.46
CA ALA A 18 -36.93 -16.24 19.96
C ALA A 18 -36.74 -15.75 21.41
N VAL A 19 -36.97 -14.46 21.65
CA VAL A 19 -36.84 -13.85 22.98
C VAL A 19 -38.05 -14.24 23.83
N GLU A 20 -37.96 -15.40 24.46
CA GLU A 20 -38.91 -15.85 25.49
C GLU A 20 -39.01 -14.79 26.61
N ILE A 21 -40.23 -14.35 26.94
CA ILE A 21 -40.48 -13.29 27.94
C ILE A 21 -41.36 -13.71 29.12
N GLU A 22 -41.96 -14.90 29.10
CA GLU A 22 -42.86 -15.33 30.18
C GLU A 22 -42.11 -15.38 31.52
N GLY A 23 -42.71 -14.78 32.57
CA GLY A 23 -42.13 -14.67 33.91
C GLY A 23 -40.96 -13.69 34.07
N LYS A 24 -40.39 -13.14 32.99
CA LYS A 24 -39.20 -12.26 33.05
C LYS A 24 -39.55 -10.83 33.46
N THR A 25 -38.64 -10.18 34.18
CA THR A 25 -38.81 -8.83 34.73
C THR A 25 -38.32 -7.77 33.75
N ILE A 26 -39.25 -7.18 32.99
CA ILE A 26 -38.93 -6.27 31.89
C ILE A 26 -39.08 -4.80 32.31
N VAL A 27 -38.18 -3.92 31.86
CA VAL A 27 -38.34 -2.45 32.01
C VAL A 27 -38.45 -1.79 30.64
N LEU A 28 -39.49 -0.98 30.46
CA LEU A 28 -39.64 -0.11 29.30
C LEU A 28 -39.09 1.29 29.58
N THR A 29 -38.21 1.80 28.72
CA THR A 29 -37.69 3.18 28.81
C THR A 29 -37.65 3.87 27.46
N GLY A 30 -37.65 5.20 27.47
CA GLY A 30 -37.82 6.01 26.25
C GLY A 30 -39.27 6.06 25.75
N SER A 31 -39.40 6.41 24.47
CA SER A 31 -40.63 6.56 23.69
C SER A 31 -40.58 5.65 22.47
N PHE A 32 -41.67 4.91 22.23
CA PHE A 32 -41.81 4.04 21.07
C PHE A 32 -42.66 4.72 19.99
N LEU A 33 -42.35 4.46 18.72
CA LEU A 33 -43.02 5.05 17.54
C LEU A 33 -44.30 4.30 17.16
N ALA A 34 -44.31 2.97 17.27
CA ALA A 34 -45.38 2.10 16.83
C ALA A 34 -46.58 2.06 17.80
N MET A 35 -46.34 2.20 19.11
CA MET A 35 -47.41 2.26 20.13
C MET A 35 -47.00 3.00 21.41
N PRO A 36 -47.95 3.52 22.19
CA PRO A 36 -47.67 4.11 23.51
C PRO A 36 -46.99 3.11 24.46
N ARG A 37 -46.00 3.56 25.23
CA ARG A 37 -45.28 2.72 26.22
C ARG A 37 -46.20 2.02 27.24
N SER A 38 -47.35 2.62 27.57
CA SER A 38 -48.36 2.01 28.43
C SER A 38 -49.05 0.80 27.78
N GLU A 39 -49.26 0.85 26.48
CA GLU A 39 -49.89 -0.23 25.69
C GLU A 39 -48.91 -1.38 25.47
N ALA A 40 -47.67 -1.08 25.09
CA ALA A 40 -46.58 -2.07 25.05
C ALA A 40 -46.38 -2.75 26.41
N GLY A 41 -46.44 -1.98 27.50
CA GLY A 41 -46.34 -2.51 28.86
C GLY A 41 -47.51 -3.40 29.26
N GLN A 42 -48.72 -3.12 28.78
CA GLN A 42 -49.88 -3.98 28.99
C GLN A 42 -49.73 -5.29 28.18
N ARG A 43 -49.46 -5.21 26.88
CA ARG A 43 -49.32 -6.38 26.01
C ARG A 43 -48.19 -7.33 26.46
N LEU A 44 -47.06 -6.79 26.91
CA LEU A 44 -45.99 -7.61 27.50
C LEU A 44 -46.46 -8.37 28.76
N SER A 45 -47.29 -7.78 29.61
CA SER A 45 -47.86 -8.47 30.78
C SER A 45 -49.01 -9.42 30.44
N GLU A 46 -49.72 -9.21 29.32
CA GLU A 46 -50.65 -10.19 28.75
C GLU A 46 -49.90 -11.41 28.19
N LEU A 47 -48.67 -11.22 27.70
CA LEU A 47 -47.69 -12.27 27.36
C LEU A 47 -46.85 -12.76 28.57
N GLY A 48 -47.35 -12.56 29.80
CA GLY A 48 -46.77 -13.13 31.02
C GLY A 48 -45.52 -12.45 31.58
N ALA A 49 -45.06 -11.33 31.02
CA ALA A 49 -43.88 -10.61 31.51
C ALA A 49 -44.19 -9.66 32.68
N ILE A 50 -43.26 -9.58 33.64
CA ILE A 50 -43.40 -8.77 34.85
C ILE A 50 -42.84 -7.35 34.59
N VAL A 51 -43.65 -6.47 34.02
CA VAL A 51 -43.21 -5.10 33.69
C VAL A 51 -42.95 -4.24 34.94
N LYS A 52 -41.81 -3.54 34.99
CA LYS A 52 -41.38 -2.65 36.09
C LYS A 52 -40.93 -1.27 35.57
N GLY A 53 -40.97 -0.28 36.45
CA GLY A 53 -40.60 1.11 36.13
C GLY A 53 -39.12 1.48 36.34
N THR A 54 -38.30 0.60 36.92
CA THR A 54 -36.93 0.89 37.36
C THR A 54 -35.99 -0.29 37.15
N VAL A 55 -34.82 -0.01 36.54
CA VAL A 55 -33.77 -1.01 36.32
C VAL A 55 -33.02 -1.33 37.62
N SER A 56 -32.79 -2.61 37.86
CA SER A 56 -32.09 -3.18 39.02
C SER A 56 -31.34 -4.45 38.63
N SER A 57 -30.57 -5.05 39.55
CA SER A 57 -29.97 -6.38 39.37
C SER A 57 -30.98 -7.54 39.39
N LYS A 58 -32.29 -7.25 39.39
CA LYS A 58 -33.40 -8.18 39.19
C LYS A 58 -34.26 -7.76 37.99
N THR A 59 -33.65 -7.09 37.02
CA THR A 59 -34.27 -6.76 35.73
C THR A 59 -33.64 -7.70 34.71
N ASP A 60 -34.46 -8.52 34.07
CA ASP A 60 -34.00 -9.57 33.16
C ASP A 60 -33.89 -9.04 31.73
N LEU A 61 -34.64 -7.98 31.38
CA LEU A 61 -34.64 -7.36 30.06
C LEU A 61 -35.02 -5.87 30.10
N VAL A 62 -34.47 -5.07 29.19
CA VAL A 62 -34.89 -3.69 28.95
C VAL A 62 -35.21 -3.48 27.47
N PHE A 63 -36.38 -2.91 27.17
CA PHE A 63 -36.62 -2.33 25.84
C PHE A 63 -36.46 -0.81 25.90
N ALA A 64 -35.67 -0.28 24.96
CA ALA A 64 -35.25 1.11 24.89
C ALA A 64 -35.77 1.74 23.59
N GLY A 65 -36.77 2.61 23.71
CA GLY A 65 -37.21 3.51 22.65
C GLY A 65 -36.38 4.79 22.61
N ASP A 66 -36.74 5.70 21.71
CA ASP A 66 -36.10 7.01 21.57
C ASP A 66 -36.10 7.80 22.89
N LYS A 67 -35.00 8.49 23.18
CA LYS A 67 -34.73 9.19 24.46
C LYS A 67 -34.83 8.28 25.69
N ALA A 68 -34.36 7.04 25.55
CA ALA A 68 -34.24 6.02 26.60
C ALA A 68 -33.65 6.54 27.93
N GLY A 69 -32.65 7.44 27.84
CA GLY A 69 -31.98 8.10 28.97
C GLY A 69 -31.24 7.13 29.90
N GLY A 70 -30.77 7.66 31.05
CA GLY A 70 -29.92 6.96 32.03
C GLY A 70 -30.48 5.70 32.70
N LYS A 71 -31.60 5.15 32.21
CA LYS A 71 -32.04 3.78 32.52
C LYS A 71 -31.40 2.76 31.59
N ALA A 72 -31.14 3.09 30.32
CA ALA A 72 -30.40 2.23 29.39
C ALA A 72 -28.93 2.13 29.83
N ASP A 73 -28.28 3.27 30.10
CA ASP A 73 -26.91 3.32 30.62
C ASP A 73 -26.76 2.50 31.91
N LYS A 74 -27.76 2.56 32.80
CA LYS A 74 -27.80 1.76 34.04
C LYS A 74 -28.04 0.26 33.79
N ALA A 75 -28.72 -0.11 32.71
CA ALA A 75 -28.91 -1.51 32.33
C ALA A 75 -27.60 -2.11 31.81
N LEU A 76 -26.93 -1.41 30.88
CA LEU A 76 -25.61 -1.75 30.37
C LEU A 76 -24.58 -1.87 31.51
N ALA A 77 -24.55 -0.90 32.43
CA ALA A 77 -23.66 -0.91 33.61
C ALA A 77 -23.99 -2.02 34.65
N LEU A 78 -25.09 -2.75 34.49
CA LEU A 78 -25.48 -3.90 35.31
C LEU A 78 -25.46 -5.23 34.53
N GLY A 79 -25.03 -5.23 33.26
CA GLY A 79 -25.05 -6.41 32.40
C GLY A 79 -26.45 -6.88 31.98
N VAL A 80 -27.47 -6.03 32.14
CA VAL A 80 -28.86 -6.34 31.77
C VAL A 80 -29.05 -6.09 30.27
N PRO A 81 -29.52 -7.07 29.47
CA PRO A 81 -29.70 -6.90 28.03
C PRO A 81 -30.67 -5.77 27.69
N VAL A 82 -30.31 -4.98 26.66
CA VAL A 82 -31.08 -3.85 26.15
C VAL A 82 -31.39 -4.07 24.68
N HIS A 83 -32.67 -4.05 24.30
CA HIS A 83 -33.10 -4.18 22.91
C HIS A 83 -33.90 -2.96 22.43
N GLY A 84 -33.87 -2.71 21.12
CA GLY A 84 -34.62 -1.63 20.47
C GLY A 84 -36.09 -2.00 20.20
N GLU A 85 -36.81 -1.05 19.60
CA GLU A 85 -38.24 -1.17 19.31
C GLU A 85 -38.61 -2.33 18.37
N ALA A 86 -37.78 -2.64 17.36
CA ALA A 86 -38.05 -3.76 16.44
C ALA A 86 -38.16 -5.12 17.17
N ALA A 87 -37.30 -5.36 18.16
CA ALA A 87 -37.35 -6.59 18.97
C ALA A 87 -38.56 -6.61 19.92
N LEU A 88 -38.98 -5.44 20.43
CA LEU A 88 -40.24 -5.32 21.17
C LEU A 88 -41.44 -5.67 20.26
N MET A 89 -41.45 -5.21 19.01
CA MET A 89 -42.52 -5.51 18.06
C MET A 89 -42.58 -7.00 17.70
N ALA A 90 -41.45 -7.66 17.41
CA ALA A 90 -41.41 -9.09 17.14
C ALA A 90 -41.90 -9.94 18.34
N VAL A 91 -41.53 -9.56 19.56
CA VAL A 91 -42.04 -10.18 20.80
C VAL A 91 -43.55 -9.95 20.96
N LEU A 92 -44.08 -8.82 20.48
CA LEU A 92 -45.50 -8.48 20.57
C LEU A 92 -46.37 -9.03 19.42
N SER A 93 -45.79 -9.43 18.28
CA SER A 93 -46.49 -10.11 17.18
C SER A 93 -46.52 -11.63 17.37
N GLY A 94 -45.51 -12.20 18.02
CA GLY A 94 -45.43 -13.65 18.32
C GLY A 94 -44.91 -14.50 17.16
N GLU A 95 -44.29 -13.87 16.15
CA GLU A 95 -43.87 -14.51 14.91
C GLU A 95 -42.54 -15.27 15.07
N ALA A 96 -42.63 -16.52 15.53
CA ALA A 96 -41.64 -17.54 15.16
C ALA A 96 -41.88 -17.91 13.69
N ALA A 97 -40.86 -17.80 12.84
CA ALA A 97 -41.04 -17.89 11.40
C ALA A 97 -41.43 -19.30 10.93
N THR A 98 -42.59 -19.40 10.26
CA THR A 98 -43.00 -20.56 9.46
C THR A 98 -43.34 -20.09 8.06
N ALA A 99 -42.57 -20.53 7.06
CA ALA A 99 -42.85 -20.22 5.67
C ALA A 99 -43.95 -21.14 5.12
N GLU A 100 -45.10 -20.59 4.75
CA GLU A 100 -45.88 -21.06 3.60
C GLU A 100 -46.92 -20.02 3.13
N GLY A 101 -47.10 -19.97 1.80
CA GLY A 101 -48.05 -19.15 1.02
C GLY A 101 -49.06 -18.23 1.72
N THR A 102 -48.79 -16.93 1.72
CA THR A 102 -49.83 -15.89 1.64
C THR A 102 -49.32 -14.76 0.76
N THR A 103 -50.09 -14.40 -0.27
CA THR A 103 -49.78 -13.27 -1.16
C THR A 103 -49.99 -11.95 -0.41
N VAL A 104 -48.90 -11.29 -0.04
CA VAL A 104 -48.92 -9.90 0.40
C VAL A 104 -49.18 -9.02 -0.84
N GLU A 105 -50.13 -8.09 -0.78
CA GLU A 105 -50.29 -7.08 -1.83
C GLU A 105 -49.05 -6.17 -1.80
N ASP A 106 -48.36 -6.10 -2.94
CA ASP A 106 -47.00 -5.57 -3.00
C ASP A 106 -46.94 -4.06 -2.72
N ALA A 107 -46.02 -3.67 -1.85
CA ALA A 107 -45.75 -2.31 -1.42
C ALA A 107 -44.46 -1.74 -2.03
N SER A 108 -43.98 -2.34 -3.12
CA SER A 108 -42.74 -1.99 -3.86
C SER A 108 -42.64 -0.51 -4.23
N GLY A 109 -43.71 0.09 -4.77
CA GLY A 109 -43.76 1.49 -5.19
C GLY A 109 -43.17 1.72 -6.59
N PHE A 110 -42.00 1.16 -6.87
CA PHE A 110 -41.46 1.04 -8.22
C PHE A 110 -42.12 -0.15 -8.96
N PRO A 111 -42.55 -0.01 -10.22
CA PRO A 111 -43.29 -1.07 -10.90
C PRO A 111 -42.38 -2.19 -11.42
N ALA A 112 -42.73 -3.43 -11.09
CA ALA A 112 -42.14 -4.61 -11.74
C ALA A 112 -42.61 -4.73 -13.20
N LEU A 113 -41.70 -5.18 -14.08
CA LEU A 113 -42.03 -5.63 -15.43
C LEU A 113 -42.23 -7.15 -15.42
N ALA A 114 -43.17 -7.65 -16.21
CA ALA A 114 -43.34 -9.08 -16.44
C ALA A 114 -42.37 -9.59 -17.51
N ASP A 115 -41.90 -10.83 -17.40
CA ASP A 115 -40.92 -11.42 -18.34
C ASP A 115 -41.37 -11.35 -19.81
N ASP A 116 -42.69 -11.46 -20.07
CA ASP A 116 -43.31 -11.45 -21.38
C ASP A 116 -43.86 -10.07 -21.82
N VAL A 117 -43.54 -8.99 -21.10
CA VAL A 117 -44.00 -7.63 -21.41
C VAL A 117 -43.65 -7.21 -22.85
N SER A 118 -44.56 -6.50 -23.50
CA SER A 118 -44.30 -5.92 -24.84
C SER A 118 -43.47 -4.64 -24.74
N ALA A 119 -42.73 -4.31 -25.81
CA ALA A 119 -41.94 -3.10 -25.88
C ALA A 119 -42.72 -1.80 -25.56
N VAL A 120 -43.99 -1.73 -26.00
CA VAL A 120 -44.86 -0.56 -25.82
C VAL A 120 -45.41 -0.49 -24.40
N ASP A 121 -45.77 -1.65 -23.83
CA ASP A 121 -46.25 -1.71 -22.43
C ASP A 121 -45.11 -1.42 -21.45
N ALA A 122 -43.89 -1.91 -21.72
CA ALA A 122 -42.70 -1.61 -20.93
C ALA A 122 -42.36 -0.10 -20.96
N GLU A 123 -42.39 0.53 -22.13
CA GLU A 123 -42.21 1.99 -22.26
C GLU A 123 -43.28 2.76 -21.48
N ALA A 124 -44.55 2.35 -21.57
CA ALA A 124 -45.65 2.99 -20.86
C ALA A 124 -45.60 2.81 -19.32
N ILE A 125 -45.18 1.64 -18.84
CA ILE A 125 -45.00 1.35 -17.40
C ILE A 125 -43.84 2.17 -16.84
N LEU A 126 -42.67 2.13 -17.50
CA LEU A 126 -41.47 2.85 -17.07
C LEU A 126 -41.62 4.38 -17.18
N GLY A 127 -42.41 4.86 -18.15
CA GLY A 127 -42.76 6.28 -18.29
C GLY A 127 -43.81 6.78 -17.27
N ALA A 128 -44.44 5.87 -16.53
CA ALA A 128 -45.36 6.16 -15.43
C ALA A 128 -44.75 5.85 -14.03
N ALA A 129 -43.54 5.31 -13.98
CA ALA A 129 -42.88 4.89 -12.75
C ALA A 129 -42.37 6.10 -11.92
N ASP A 130 -42.44 6.00 -10.60
CA ASP A 130 -41.71 6.91 -9.71
C ASP A 130 -40.28 6.41 -9.52
N TRP A 131 -39.38 6.86 -10.40
CA TRP A 131 -37.95 6.55 -10.34
C TRP A 131 -37.25 7.04 -9.05
N SER A 132 -37.88 7.90 -8.24
CA SER A 132 -37.35 8.25 -6.91
C SER A 132 -37.67 7.21 -5.84
N SER A 133 -38.51 6.21 -6.15
CA SER A 133 -38.84 5.06 -5.31
C SER A 133 -38.08 3.76 -5.67
N LEU A 134 -37.21 3.81 -6.68
CA LEU A 134 -36.35 2.70 -7.09
C LEU A 134 -35.37 2.33 -5.98
N ASP A 135 -35.42 1.08 -5.51
CA ASP A 135 -34.42 0.50 -4.61
C ASP A 135 -33.41 -0.30 -5.43
N VAL A 136 -32.13 0.06 -5.35
CA VAL A 136 -31.06 -0.52 -6.19
C VAL A 136 -30.77 -1.98 -5.86
N GLU A 137 -31.01 -2.45 -4.63
CA GLU A 137 -30.77 -3.85 -4.27
C GLU A 137 -31.97 -4.73 -4.61
N ARG A 138 -33.19 -4.18 -4.52
CA ARG A 138 -34.45 -4.90 -4.80
C ARG A 138 -34.82 -4.91 -6.28
N ASP A 139 -34.74 -3.78 -6.97
CA ASP A 139 -35.40 -3.57 -8.26
C ASP A 139 -34.45 -3.67 -9.46
N LEU A 140 -33.17 -3.33 -9.30
CA LEU A 140 -32.25 -3.17 -10.44
C LEU A 140 -32.02 -4.49 -11.20
N LEU A 141 -31.89 -5.62 -10.50
CA LEU A 141 -31.67 -6.92 -11.13
C LEU A 141 -32.94 -7.42 -11.86
N PRO A 142 -34.14 -7.47 -11.24
CA PRO A 142 -35.39 -7.79 -11.95
C PRO A 142 -35.68 -6.87 -13.14
N LEU A 143 -35.47 -5.55 -12.99
CA LEU A 143 -35.66 -4.57 -14.07
C LEU A 143 -34.70 -4.85 -15.25
N ARG A 144 -33.43 -5.11 -14.94
CA ARG A 144 -32.42 -5.49 -15.93
C ARG A 144 -32.77 -6.81 -16.61
N GLU A 145 -33.25 -7.81 -15.88
CA GLU A 145 -33.56 -9.13 -16.45
C GLU A 145 -34.81 -9.11 -17.33
N ALA A 146 -35.88 -8.41 -16.92
CA ALA A 146 -37.05 -8.20 -17.77
C ALA A 146 -36.70 -7.40 -19.05
N LEU A 147 -35.82 -6.39 -18.95
CA LEU A 147 -35.31 -5.67 -20.12
C LEU A 147 -34.38 -6.53 -20.99
N ARG A 148 -33.51 -7.36 -20.41
CA ARG A 148 -32.67 -8.29 -21.21
C ARG A 148 -33.55 -9.29 -21.97
N GLY A 149 -34.60 -9.81 -21.33
CA GLY A 149 -35.61 -10.64 -21.98
C GLY A 149 -36.39 -9.90 -23.08
N LEU A 150 -36.58 -8.59 -22.95
CA LEU A 150 -37.15 -7.74 -24.01
C LEU A 150 -36.16 -7.52 -25.16
N GLU A 151 -34.88 -7.27 -24.87
CA GLU A 151 -33.81 -7.14 -25.87
C GLU A 151 -33.61 -8.43 -26.67
N GLU A 152 -33.62 -9.59 -26.01
CA GLU A 152 -33.54 -10.91 -26.63
C GLU A 152 -34.69 -11.19 -27.64
N ARG A 153 -35.82 -10.46 -27.53
CA ARG A 153 -36.97 -10.53 -28.44
C ARG A 153 -36.97 -9.43 -29.51
N ASP A 154 -36.87 -8.18 -29.08
CA ASP A 154 -37.19 -6.97 -29.85
C ASP A 154 -35.98 -6.04 -30.10
N GLY A 155 -34.81 -6.37 -29.54
CA GLY A 155 -33.62 -5.53 -29.54
C GLY A 155 -33.71 -4.31 -28.60
N VAL A 156 -32.82 -3.33 -28.75
CA VAL A 156 -32.81 -2.12 -27.90
C VAL A 156 -33.98 -1.19 -28.25
N THR A 157 -35.10 -1.38 -27.56
CA THR A 157 -36.33 -0.58 -27.64
C THR A 157 -36.20 0.77 -26.90
N GLU A 158 -37.20 1.66 -27.00
CA GLU A 158 -37.19 2.93 -26.25
C GLU A 158 -37.34 2.73 -24.72
N ALA A 159 -37.95 1.63 -24.27
CA ALA A 159 -37.99 1.26 -22.85
C ALA A 159 -36.59 1.19 -22.22
N HIS A 160 -35.60 0.66 -22.95
CA HIS A 160 -34.19 0.61 -22.53
C HIS A 160 -33.57 2.00 -22.44
N ARG A 161 -33.81 2.87 -23.44
CA ARG A 161 -33.28 4.24 -23.47
C ARG A 161 -33.88 5.08 -22.36
N LEU A 162 -35.20 4.98 -22.17
CA LEU A 162 -35.95 5.64 -21.10
C LEU A 162 -35.41 5.22 -19.72
N ALA A 163 -35.33 3.92 -19.46
CA ALA A 163 -34.76 3.43 -18.20
C ALA A 163 -33.33 3.93 -17.97
N THR A 164 -32.47 3.88 -18.99
CA THR A 164 -31.09 4.41 -18.88
C THR A 164 -31.06 5.93 -18.66
N ARG A 165 -31.98 6.68 -19.27
CA ARG A 165 -32.12 8.15 -19.13
C ARG A 165 -32.56 8.56 -17.72
N GLU A 166 -33.50 7.83 -17.12
CA GLU A 166 -33.93 8.04 -15.74
C GLU A 166 -32.88 7.58 -14.73
N LEU A 167 -32.23 6.43 -14.94
CA LEU A 167 -31.10 5.98 -14.11
C LEU A 167 -29.92 6.97 -14.13
N ARG A 168 -29.60 7.54 -15.28
CA ARG A 168 -28.60 8.63 -15.40
C ARG A 168 -29.04 9.90 -14.66
N THR A 169 -30.33 10.24 -14.69
CA THR A 169 -30.90 11.35 -13.89
C THR A 169 -30.82 11.05 -12.39
N GLY A 170 -30.94 9.79 -11.99
CA GLY A 170 -30.64 9.28 -10.64
C GLY A 170 -29.16 9.18 -10.28
N GLY A 171 -28.24 9.60 -11.16
CA GLY A 171 -26.80 9.65 -10.91
C GLY A 171 -25.99 8.45 -11.42
N ALA A 172 -26.54 7.61 -12.31
CA ALA A 172 -25.76 6.53 -12.93
C ALA A 172 -24.63 7.07 -13.83
N LEU A 173 -23.44 6.47 -13.72
CA LEU A 173 -22.20 6.94 -14.37
C LEU A 173 -21.66 5.90 -15.35
N LEU A 174 -21.21 6.34 -16.53
CA LEU A 174 -20.43 5.47 -17.42
C LEU A 174 -19.07 5.14 -16.78
N ARG A 175 -18.66 3.86 -16.83
CA ARG A 175 -17.40 3.32 -16.27
C ARG A 175 -16.81 2.23 -17.18
N HIS A 176 -15.56 1.84 -16.91
CA HIS A 176 -14.91 0.58 -17.32
C HIS A 176 -14.42 -0.18 -16.08
N PRO A 177 -14.18 -1.50 -16.15
CA PRO A 177 -13.57 -2.27 -15.06
C PRO A 177 -12.06 -2.06 -14.94
N ASP A 178 -11.38 -1.58 -15.99
CA ASP A 178 -9.92 -1.50 -16.09
C ASP A 178 -9.37 -0.30 -15.29
N GLY A 179 -9.45 -0.35 -13.96
CA GLY A 179 -9.05 0.75 -13.06
C GLY A 179 -7.64 0.61 -12.46
N HIS A 180 -7.12 -0.61 -12.30
CA HIS A 180 -5.76 -0.82 -11.82
C HIS A 180 -4.73 -0.45 -12.90
N GLN A 181 -3.96 0.61 -12.66
CA GLN A 181 -2.99 1.19 -13.60
C GLN A 181 -1.52 0.85 -13.29
N SER A 182 -1.30 -0.10 -12.38
CA SER A 182 0.02 -0.61 -11.99
C SER A 182 0.24 -1.99 -12.57
N ASP A 183 1.50 -2.40 -12.65
CA ASP A 183 1.93 -3.61 -13.35
C ASP A 183 1.54 -4.89 -12.59
N GLU A 184 1.25 -4.79 -11.28
CA GLU A 184 0.78 -5.88 -10.46
C GLU A 184 -0.32 -5.45 -9.46
N LEU A 185 -1.31 -6.32 -9.24
CA LEU A 185 -2.19 -6.33 -8.09
C LEU A 185 -1.38 -6.74 -6.86
N SER A 186 -1.47 -5.96 -5.77
CA SER A 186 -0.64 -6.11 -4.57
C SER A 186 -1.34 -6.79 -3.39
N CYS A 187 -2.69 -6.73 -3.32
CA CYS A 187 -3.42 -7.18 -2.13
C CYS A 187 -4.89 -7.49 -2.43
N HIS A 188 -5.44 -8.42 -1.65
CA HIS A 188 -6.73 -9.06 -1.94
C HIS A 188 -7.47 -9.42 -0.64
N ALA A 189 -8.74 -9.04 -0.50
CA ALA A 189 -9.54 -9.34 0.69
C ALA A 189 -11.00 -9.65 0.35
N LEU A 190 -11.45 -10.89 0.62
CA LEU A 190 -12.86 -11.27 0.59
C LEU A 190 -13.61 -10.67 1.79
N SER A 191 -14.86 -10.23 1.60
CA SER A 191 -15.71 -9.70 2.67
C SER A 191 -16.20 -10.81 3.61
N PRO A 192 -16.53 -10.52 4.89
CA PRO A 192 -16.91 -11.55 5.87
C PRO A 192 -18.23 -12.27 5.57
N ASP A 193 -19.04 -11.75 4.65
CA ASP A 193 -20.26 -12.36 4.14
C ASP A 193 -20.06 -13.10 2.79
N GLY A 194 -18.82 -13.12 2.27
CA GLY A 194 -18.45 -13.76 1.01
C GLY A 194 -19.05 -13.11 -0.24
N ARG A 195 -19.69 -11.94 -0.15
CA ARG A 195 -20.39 -11.31 -1.28
C ARG A 195 -19.48 -10.43 -2.14
N HIS A 196 -18.43 -9.88 -1.56
CA HIS A 196 -17.53 -8.93 -2.22
C HIS A 196 -16.07 -9.33 -2.08
N ILE A 197 -15.24 -8.97 -3.06
CA ILE A 197 -13.79 -8.98 -2.92
C ILE A 197 -13.25 -7.57 -3.18
N ALA A 198 -12.37 -7.12 -2.29
CA ALA A 198 -11.58 -5.92 -2.46
C ALA A 198 -10.22 -6.31 -3.04
N VAL A 199 -9.77 -5.58 -4.06
CA VAL A 199 -8.51 -5.79 -4.77
C VAL A 199 -7.76 -4.46 -4.81
N GLY A 200 -6.45 -4.47 -4.55
CA GLY A 200 -5.63 -3.26 -4.43
C GLY A 200 -4.32 -3.35 -5.21
N SER A 201 -3.86 -2.23 -5.74
CA SER A 201 -2.56 -2.14 -6.45
C SER A 201 -1.65 -1.03 -5.88
N TRP A 202 -0.45 -1.42 -5.44
CA TRP A 202 0.70 -0.55 -5.21
C TRP A 202 1.14 0.13 -6.52
N ILE A 203 1.89 1.23 -6.44
CA ILE A 203 2.12 2.17 -7.58
C ILE A 203 3.60 2.48 -7.89
N GLY A 204 4.53 1.74 -7.29
CA GLY A 204 5.94 2.13 -7.29
C GLY A 204 6.21 3.28 -6.33
N ASP A 205 7.32 3.99 -6.57
CA ASP A 205 7.67 5.21 -5.83
C ASP A 205 6.91 6.47 -6.34
N ASP A 206 5.91 6.31 -7.20
CA ASP A 206 5.05 7.40 -7.70
C ASP A 206 3.92 7.69 -6.70
N TYR A 207 4.29 8.16 -5.51
CA TYR A 207 3.36 8.33 -4.38
C TYR A 207 2.22 9.34 -4.69
N GLU A 208 2.46 10.35 -5.53
CA GLU A 208 1.46 11.37 -5.88
C GLU A 208 0.33 10.84 -6.79
N ARG A 209 0.64 9.91 -7.71
CA ARG A 209 -0.34 9.26 -8.60
C ARG A 209 -1.51 8.61 -7.85
N GLY A 210 -1.22 8.11 -6.64
CA GLY A 210 -2.17 7.42 -5.78
C GLY A 210 -2.56 6.02 -6.27
N GLY A 211 -2.81 5.10 -5.33
CA GLY A 211 -3.19 3.73 -5.61
C GLY A 211 -4.69 3.54 -5.80
N THR A 212 -5.07 2.40 -6.35
CA THR A 212 -6.45 2.06 -6.67
C THR A 212 -6.92 0.88 -5.82
N ILE A 213 -8.08 1.00 -5.17
CA ILE A 213 -8.83 -0.13 -4.59
C ILE A 213 -10.09 -0.35 -5.42
N GLN A 214 -10.27 -1.55 -5.95
CA GLN A 214 -11.51 -1.96 -6.60
C GLN A 214 -12.31 -2.90 -5.70
N ILE A 215 -13.62 -2.69 -5.66
CA ILE A 215 -14.56 -3.58 -4.98
C ILE A 215 -15.37 -4.30 -6.04
N TRP A 216 -15.50 -5.61 -5.91
CA TRP A 216 -16.16 -6.50 -6.86
C TRP A 216 -17.26 -7.29 -6.18
N GLU A 217 -18.44 -7.41 -6.81
CA GLU A 217 -19.51 -8.32 -6.36
C GLU A 217 -19.33 -9.69 -7.02
N LEU A 218 -19.21 -10.75 -6.20
CA LEU A 218 -18.95 -12.09 -6.69
C LEU A 218 -20.13 -12.65 -7.48
N ALA A 219 -21.35 -12.50 -6.95
CA ALA A 219 -22.59 -13.02 -7.53
C ALA A 219 -22.92 -12.45 -8.93
N THR A 220 -22.23 -11.40 -9.38
CA THR A 220 -22.42 -10.82 -10.72
C THR A 220 -21.12 -10.66 -11.51
N GLY A 221 -19.96 -11.04 -10.93
CA GLY A 221 -18.65 -10.93 -11.56
C GLY A 221 -18.21 -9.50 -11.89
N ARG A 222 -18.72 -8.47 -11.21
CA ARG A 222 -18.65 -7.06 -11.67
C ARG A 222 -18.09 -6.11 -10.62
N CYS A 223 -17.31 -5.14 -11.09
CA CYS A 223 -16.74 -4.08 -10.25
C CYS A 223 -17.88 -3.16 -9.76
N VAL A 224 -18.17 -3.16 -8.46
CA VAL A 224 -19.21 -2.33 -7.85
C VAL A 224 -18.70 -0.91 -7.57
N ASN A 225 -17.43 -0.75 -7.19
CA ASN A 225 -16.82 0.57 -6.96
C ASN A 225 -15.31 0.60 -7.24
N VAL A 226 -14.78 1.80 -7.55
CA VAL A 226 -13.35 2.07 -7.74
C VAL A 226 -12.97 3.28 -6.90
N LEU A 227 -12.16 3.06 -5.86
CA LEU A 227 -11.54 4.08 -5.02
C LEU A 227 -10.14 4.35 -5.57
N ASP A 228 -10.02 5.31 -6.49
CA ASP A 228 -8.78 5.68 -7.18
C ASP A 228 -8.15 6.95 -6.58
N GLY A 229 -6.82 7.04 -6.58
CA GLY A 229 -6.10 8.17 -5.96
C GLY A 229 -5.88 8.04 -4.44
N VAL A 230 -5.69 6.81 -3.93
CA VAL A 230 -5.25 6.58 -2.54
C VAL A 230 -3.80 7.06 -2.39
N PHE A 231 -3.61 8.26 -1.83
CA PHE A 231 -2.31 8.92 -1.73
C PHE A 231 -1.21 7.98 -1.19
N GLY A 232 -0.11 7.88 -1.92
CA GLY A 232 1.02 7.04 -1.53
C GLY A 232 0.78 5.53 -1.59
N GLY A 233 -0.18 5.07 -2.40
CA GLY A 233 -0.34 3.65 -2.76
C GLY A 233 -1.28 2.85 -1.84
N VAL A 234 -1.54 1.61 -2.27
CA VAL A 234 -2.41 0.64 -1.58
C VAL A 234 -1.58 -0.60 -1.26
N GLY A 235 -1.21 -0.76 0.02
CA GLY A 235 -0.31 -1.79 0.50
C GLY A 235 1.13 -1.68 -0.02
N TRP A 236 1.97 -2.60 0.44
CA TRP A 236 3.25 -2.93 -0.20
C TRP A 236 3.17 -4.33 -0.86
N PRO A 237 3.83 -4.57 -2.01
CA PRO A 237 3.96 -5.91 -2.59
C PRO A 237 4.66 -6.86 -1.61
N GLU A 238 4.44 -8.18 -1.76
CA GLU A 238 4.98 -9.24 -0.89
C GLU A 238 4.42 -9.25 0.57
N PHE A 239 3.92 -8.13 1.09
CA PHE A 239 3.31 -8.04 2.42
C PHE A 239 1.88 -8.63 2.48
N ALA A 240 1.53 -9.20 3.64
CA ALA A 240 0.24 -9.85 3.88
C ALA A 240 -0.80 -8.89 4.48
N ARG A 241 -2.06 -9.04 4.07
CA ARG A 241 -3.25 -8.43 4.68
C ARG A 241 -3.21 -6.91 4.75
N ASN A 242 -2.64 -6.31 3.70
CA ASN A 242 -2.65 -4.87 3.45
C ASN A 242 -4.07 -4.29 3.48
N ILE A 243 -5.07 -5.01 2.95
CA ILE A 243 -6.49 -4.65 2.99
C ILE A 243 -7.26 -5.56 3.96
N GLN A 244 -8.12 -4.99 4.81
CA GLN A 244 -8.94 -5.75 5.78
C GLN A 244 -10.35 -5.17 5.92
N TRP A 245 -11.37 -6.03 5.83
CA TRP A 245 -12.77 -5.64 6.07
C TRP A 245 -13.11 -5.59 7.57
N SER A 246 -14.02 -4.68 7.95
CA SER A 246 -14.70 -4.72 9.25
C SER A 246 -15.61 -5.95 9.37
N ALA A 247 -15.88 -6.41 10.60
CA ALA A 247 -16.73 -7.59 10.86
C ALA A 247 -18.24 -7.37 10.60
N ASP A 248 -18.60 -6.31 9.88
CA ASP A 248 -19.92 -6.03 9.33
C ASP A 248 -19.90 -5.69 7.82
N GLY A 249 -18.73 -5.80 7.16
CA GLY A 249 -18.55 -5.55 5.73
C GLY A 249 -18.68 -4.08 5.30
N ARG A 250 -18.80 -3.12 6.23
CA ARG A 250 -19.11 -1.72 5.93
C ARG A 250 -17.91 -0.78 5.85
N VAL A 251 -16.73 -1.25 6.22
CA VAL A 251 -15.48 -0.45 6.23
C VAL A 251 -14.34 -1.33 5.74
N LEU A 252 -13.47 -0.77 4.88
CA LEU A 252 -12.14 -1.30 4.65
C LEU A 252 -11.13 -0.52 5.47
N ALA A 253 -10.19 -1.19 6.12
CA ALA A 253 -8.90 -0.60 6.48
C ALA A 253 -7.85 -1.01 5.44
N ASN A 254 -6.92 -0.11 5.16
CA ASN A 254 -5.82 -0.36 4.23
C ASN A 254 -4.53 0.35 4.68
N GLU A 255 -3.39 -0.28 4.45
CA GLU A 255 -2.08 0.35 4.59
C GLU A 255 -1.79 1.26 3.39
N PHE A 256 -1.35 2.50 3.65
CA PHE A 256 -1.12 3.51 2.62
C PHE A 256 0.01 4.47 3.01
N ASN A 257 0.52 5.22 2.04
CA ASN A 257 1.55 6.25 2.26
C ASN A 257 2.76 5.76 3.07
N THR A 258 3.15 4.50 2.87
CA THR A 258 4.31 3.80 3.47
C THR A 258 4.28 3.62 5.00
N SER A 259 3.59 4.49 5.75
CA SER A 259 3.67 4.62 7.21
C SER A 259 2.31 4.89 7.87
N MET A 260 1.20 4.64 7.17
CA MET A 260 -0.15 4.97 7.65
C MET A 260 -1.10 3.77 7.50
N VAL A 261 -2.00 3.58 8.48
CA VAL A 261 -3.17 2.70 8.32
C VAL A 261 -4.43 3.56 8.26
N GLY A 262 -5.12 3.53 7.13
CA GLY A 262 -6.32 4.30 6.84
C GLY A 262 -7.57 3.45 6.86
N LYS A 263 -8.75 4.07 6.80
CA LYS A 263 -10.02 3.38 6.56
C LYS A 263 -10.98 4.16 5.65
N TRP A 264 -11.72 3.42 4.83
CA TRP A 264 -12.62 3.90 3.79
C TRP A 264 -14.00 3.24 3.89
N ASP A 265 -15.02 3.92 3.38
CA ASP A 265 -16.27 3.26 2.95
C ASP A 265 -15.94 2.58 1.60
N PRO A 266 -15.93 1.23 1.50
CA PRO A 266 -15.60 0.53 0.26
C PRO A 266 -16.52 0.94 -0.89
N PHE A 267 -17.78 1.27 -0.59
CA PHE A 267 -18.76 1.70 -1.57
C PHE A 267 -18.73 3.22 -1.78
N GLY A 268 -17.96 3.96 -0.98
CA GLY A 268 -17.92 5.42 -0.92
C GLY A 268 -17.45 6.12 -2.19
N ASP A 269 -17.71 7.42 -2.25
CA ASP A 269 -17.20 8.34 -3.28
C ASP A 269 -15.90 9.05 -2.86
N ARG A 270 -15.66 9.18 -1.55
CA ARG A 270 -14.50 9.87 -0.97
C ARG A 270 -13.29 8.95 -0.79
N VAL A 271 -12.26 9.19 -1.60
CA VAL A 271 -10.95 8.51 -1.47
C VAL A 271 -9.98 9.29 -0.56
N HIS A 272 -9.90 10.62 -0.69
CA HIS A 272 -8.96 11.43 0.11
C HIS A 272 -9.64 12.61 0.85
N PRO A 273 -9.20 12.94 2.09
CA PRO A 273 -8.48 12.05 3.01
C PRO A 273 -9.41 10.93 3.52
N PRO A 274 -8.91 9.83 4.10
CA PRO A 274 -9.76 8.70 4.52
C PRO A 274 -10.83 9.07 5.57
N LEU A 275 -11.68 8.12 5.98
CA LEU A 275 -12.66 8.35 7.06
C LEU A 275 -12.00 8.43 8.43
N ALA A 276 -10.94 7.65 8.63
CA ALA A 276 -9.96 7.82 9.69
C ALA A 276 -8.60 7.30 9.21
N ASP A 277 -7.55 7.85 9.79
CA ASP A 277 -6.16 7.43 9.58
C ASP A 277 -5.48 7.24 10.95
N VAL A 278 -4.29 6.66 10.94
CA VAL A 278 -3.31 6.81 12.01
C VAL A 278 -1.91 6.57 11.47
N GLY A 279 -0.96 7.41 11.89
CA GLY A 279 0.46 7.24 11.57
C GLY A 279 1.11 6.17 12.44
N VAL A 280 1.93 5.33 11.82
CA VAL A 280 2.63 4.20 12.43
C VAL A 280 4.13 4.45 12.58
N ALA A 281 4.64 5.51 11.95
CA ALA A 281 6.03 5.93 12.05
C ALA A 281 6.44 6.07 13.52
N GLY A 282 7.45 5.30 13.92
CA GLY A 282 7.93 5.27 15.28
C GLY A 282 8.56 6.60 15.72
N ARG A 283 9.03 6.68 16.96
CA ARG A 283 9.60 7.94 17.47
C ARG A 283 10.88 8.32 16.73
N ASN A 284 11.58 7.34 16.18
CA ASN A 284 12.87 7.47 15.48
C ASN A 284 12.73 7.57 13.95
N GLY A 285 11.53 7.41 13.42
CA GLY A 285 11.24 7.61 12.00
C GLY A 285 11.40 6.35 11.14
N ALA A 286 11.34 5.15 11.72
CA ALA A 286 11.22 3.93 10.90
C ALA A 286 10.00 4.03 9.98
N SER A 287 10.25 3.84 8.69
CA SER A 287 9.35 4.32 7.64
C SER A 287 8.11 3.45 7.43
N ARG A 288 8.02 2.25 8.01
CA ARG A 288 7.00 1.24 7.67
C ARG A 288 6.54 0.44 8.90
N PRO A 289 5.26 0.02 8.97
CA PRO A 289 4.86 -1.11 9.80
C PRO A 289 5.34 -2.41 9.15
N VAL A 290 5.32 -3.54 9.87
CA VAL A 290 5.48 -4.87 9.24
C VAL A 290 4.13 -5.61 9.05
N GLY A 291 3.04 -4.99 9.52
CA GLY A 291 1.67 -5.46 9.37
C GLY A 291 0.71 -4.85 10.40
N PHE A 292 -0.58 -5.13 10.23
CA PHE A 292 -1.62 -4.70 11.18
C PHE A 292 -2.77 -5.71 11.28
N ALA A 293 -3.65 -5.50 12.27
CA ALA A 293 -4.97 -6.13 12.34
C ALA A 293 -6.04 -5.09 12.66
N LEU A 294 -7.14 -5.10 11.89
CA LEU A 294 -8.33 -4.30 12.15
C LEU A 294 -9.17 -4.90 13.29
N ALA A 295 -9.58 -4.07 14.27
CA ALA A 295 -10.54 -4.51 15.27
C ALA A 295 -11.94 -4.69 14.63
N PRO A 296 -12.79 -5.64 15.08
CA PRO A 296 -14.10 -5.90 14.48
C PRO A 296 -15.03 -4.68 14.40
N ASP A 297 -14.84 -3.73 15.31
CA ASP A 297 -15.58 -2.47 15.42
C ASP A 297 -15.08 -1.34 14.50
N ALA A 298 -13.97 -1.55 13.77
CA ALA A 298 -13.26 -0.58 12.94
C ALA A 298 -12.95 0.76 13.63
N THR A 299 -12.84 0.79 14.97
CA THR A 299 -12.46 1.96 15.79
C THR A 299 -10.99 1.94 16.25
N ARG A 300 -10.30 0.82 16.02
CA ARG A 300 -8.93 0.52 16.47
C ARG A 300 -8.22 -0.39 15.46
N VAL A 301 -6.90 -0.29 15.43
CA VAL A 301 -6.00 -1.27 14.82
C VAL A 301 -4.92 -1.69 15.83
N PHE A 302 -4.45 -2.92 15.71
CA PHE A 302 -3.23 -3.41 16.35
C PHE A 302 -2.13 -3.36 15.28
N ILE A 303 -1.02 -2.70 15.56
CA ILE A 303 0.03 -2.41 14.57
C ILE A 303 1.36 -2.98 15.06
N HIS A 304 2.07 -3.68 14.17
CA HIS A 304 3.39 -4.25 14.42
C HIS A 304 4.47 -3.17 14.29
N HIS A 305 5.49 -3.18 15.15
CA HIS A 305 6.45 -2.09 15.24
C HIS A 305 7.89 -2.55 14.94
N GLY A 306 8.50 -2.02 13.88
CA GLY A 306 9.83 -2.43 13.41
C GLY A 306 11.04 -1.80 14.10
N GLU A 307 10.86 -0.82 15.01
CA GLU A 307 11.97 -0.16 15.73
C GLU A 307 12.51 -1.01 16.89
N TRP A 308 13.79 -1.36 16.83
CA TRP A 308 14.47 -2.23 17.80
C TRP A 308 15.10 -1.47 19.00
N ASP A 309 15.31 -0.16 18.91
CA ASP A 309 16.15 0.62 19.84
C ASP A 309 15.40 1.21 21.06
N GLN A 310 14.09 1.46 20.95
CA GLN A 310 13.31 2.19 21.96
C GLN A 310 12.06 1.48 22.49
N SER A 311 11.80 0.25 22.04
CA SER A 311 10.93 -0.66 22.80
C SER A 311 11.65 -1.11 24.08
N PRO A 312 10.93 -1.44 25.16
CA PRO A 312 11.58 -1.97 26.36
C PRO A 312 12.27 -3.31 26.09
N GLU A 313 13.36 -3.58 26.83
CA GLU A 313 14.18 -4.82 26.90
C GLU A 313 13.40 -6.15 27.11
N THR A 314 12.06 -6.13 27.13
CA THR A 314 11.16 -7.26 27.43
C THR A 314 9.72 -6.83 27.13
N GLY A 315 9.08 -7.44 26.12
CA GLY A 315 7.67 -7.17 25.78
C GLY A 315 7.28 -7.48 24.33
N VAL A 316 6.01 -7.21 23.99
CA VAL A 316 5.50 -7.25 22.61
C VAL A 316 5.80 -5.93 21.91
N TRP A 317 6.45 -5.97 20.76
CA TRP A 317 6.74 -4.82 19.90
C TRP A 317 5.53 -4.48 19.01
N ALA A 318 4.44 -4.05 19.65
CA ALA A 318 3.23 -3.62 18.97
C ALA A 318 2.46 -2.58 19.78
N CYS A 319 1.62 -1.81 19.10
CA CYS A 319 0.78 -0.78 19.69
C CYS A 319 -0.69 -0.93 19.27
N LEU A 320 -1.60 -0.39 20.09
CA LEU A 320 -3.03 -0.34 19.79
C LEU A 320 -3.42 1.10 19.42
N ALA A 321 -3.66 1.39 18.15
CA ALA A 321 -3.92 2.74 17.66
C ALA A 321 -5.43 2.97 17.39
N PRO A 322 -5.99 4.18 17.67
CA PRO A 322 -7.42 4.45 17.56
C PRO A 322 -7.83 5.13 16.23
N LEU A 323 -8.45 4.38 15.31
CA LEU A 323 -9.01 4.92 14.05
C LEU A 323 -10.32 5.72 14.26
N ARG A 324 -10.22 6.97 14.75
CA ARG A 324 -11.38 7.75 15.24
C ARG A 324 -11.74 9.00 14.45
N ARG A 325 -10.78 9.62 13.78
CA ARG A 325 -10.95 10.72 12.80
C ARG A 325 -9.85 10.59 11.76
N SER A 326 -10.03 11.28 10.63
CA SER A 326 -8.93 11.54 9.71
C SER A 326 -8.36 12.91 10.04
N ASN A 327 -7.04 12.96 10.17
CA ASN A 327 -6.24 14.13 10.48
C ASN A 327 -5.05 14.25 9.51
N PHE A 328 -5.10 13.59 8.34
CA PHE A 328 -4.01 13.55 7.35
C PHE A 328 -3.36 14.92 7.12
N ASP A 329 -2.13 15.03 7.62
CA ASP A 329 -1.21 16.15 7.53
C ASP A 329 0.19 15.49 7.51
N PRO A 330 0.98 15.65 6.42
CA PRO A 330 2.27 14.98 6.28
C PRO A 330 3.32 15.42 7.31
N SER A 331 3.05 16.44 8.12
CA SER A 331 3.92 16.92 9.20
C SER A 331 3.51 16.45 10.61
N PHE A 332 2.33 15.83 10.78
CA PHE A 332 1.73 15.61 12.10
C PHE A 332 1.61 14.14 12.51
N ARG A 333 2.02 13.86 13.75
CA ARG A 333 1.72 12.61 14.45
C ARG A 333 0.32 12.70 15.08
N ASP A 334 -0.58 11.78 14.72
CA ASP A 334 -1.93 11.65 15.30
C ASP A 334 -1.87 11.11 16.77
N PRO A 335 -2.94 10.75 17.52
CA PRO A 335 -2.84 10.56 18.96
C PRO A 335 -1.96 9.35 19.30
N GLU A 336 -1.02 9.56 20.23
CA GLU A 336 0.04 8.59 20.56
C GLU A 336 -0.49 7.15 20.69
N PRO A 337 0.06 6.18 19.93
CA PRO A 337 -0.39 4.80 19.97
C PRO A 337 -0.37 4.20 21.38
N LEU A 338 -1.39 3.40 21.70
CA LEU A 338 -1.59 2.89 23.04
C LEU A 338 -0.73 1.64 23.25
N TRP A 339 0.51 1.87 23.69
CA TRP A 339 1.49 0.82 23.96
C TRP A 339 0.98 -0.29 24.89
N MET A 340 1.49 -1.50 24.61
CA MET A 340 1.30 -2.70 25.40
C MET A 340 2.08 -2.60 26.73
N LYS A 341 1.54 -3.18 27.81
CA LYS A 341 2.25 -3.26 29.09
C LYS A 341 3.18 -4.47 29.09
N LYS A 342 4.28 -4.39 29.86
CA LYS A 342 5.13 -5.57 30.11
C LYS A 342 4.29 -6.77 30.58
N PRO A 343 4.63 -8.00 30.16
CA PRO A 343 3.95 -9.22 30.61
C PRO A 343 3.96 -9.36 32.14
N SER A 344 3.09 -10.22 32.67
CA SER A 344 3.09 -10.50 34.12
C SER A 344 4.42 -11.12 34.57
N ALA A 345 4.84 -10.88 35.81
CA ALA A 345 6.08 -11.45 36.37
C ALA A 345 6.10 -12.99 36.50
N LYS A 346 5.00 -13.67 36.11
CA LYS A 346 5.00 -15.10 35.79
C LYS A 346 5.55 -15.29 34.37
N LEU A 347 4.82 -14.79 33.35
CA LEU A 347 5.21 -14.88 31.94
C LEU A 347 6.63 -14.35 31.64
N VAL A 348 7.10 -13.30 32.33
CA VAL A 348 8.48 -12.78 32.15
C VAL A 348 9.56 -13.80 32.56
N LYS A 349 9.25 -14.75 33.46
CA LYS A 349 10.16 -15.87 33.77
C LYS A 349 10.08 -16.99 32.75
N ASP A 350 8.90 -17.19 32.18
CA ASP A 350 8.64 -18.22 31.19
C ASP A 350 9.25 -17.80 29.81
N LEU A 351 9.48 -16.50 29.58
CA LEU A 351 10.04 -15.88 28.36
C LEU A 351 11.54 -15.54 28.39
N ASP A 352 12.26 -15.84 29.49
CA ASP A 352 13.68 -15.51 29.76
C ASP A 352 14.27 -14.27 29.01
N LYS A 353 13.74 -13.09 29.35
CA LYS A 353 14.05 -11.76 28.78
C LYS A 353 13.64 -11.48 27.32
N ALA A 354 13.07 -12.42 26.57
CA ALA A 354 12.80 -12.20 25.14
C ALA A 354 11.88 -10.99 24.83
N ALA A 355 12.16 -10.34 23.70
CA ALA A 355 11.24 -9.45 23.00
C ALA A 355 10.48 -10.21 21.91
N ILE A 356 9.25 -9.76 21.61
CA ILE A 356 8.34 -10.43 20.67
C ILE A 356 8.02 -9.47 19.53
N SER A 357 8.50 -9.75 18.32
CA SER A 357 8.06 -9.08 17.09
C SER A 357 6.89 -9.86 16.51
N PRO A 358 5.65 -9.35 16.51
CA PRO A 358 4.55 -9.99 15.78
C PRO A 358 4.63 -9.61 14.30
N ASP A 359 4.56 -10.60 13.41
CA ASP A 359 4.64 -10.40 11.96
C ASP A 359 3.32 -10.79 11.24
N HIS A 360 2.49 -11.63 11.88
CA HIS A 360 1.10 -11.87 11.47
C HIS A 360 0.17 -11.83 12.69
N SER A 361 -0.97 -11.13 12.60
CA SER A 361 -1.92 -11.04 13.72
C SER A 361 -3.39 -10.97 13.32
N VAL A 362 -4.28 -11.52 14.16
CA VAL A 362 -5.74 -11.58 13.95
C VAL A 362 -6.43 -11.10 15.24
N PHE A 363 -7.41 -10.21 15.12
CA PHE A 363 -8.30 -9.83 16.23
C PHE A 363 -9.34 -10.91 16.49
N SER A 364 -9.74 -11.10 17.75
CA SER A 364 -10.97 -11.84 18.06
C SER A 364 -12.22 -11.07 17.64
N ALA A 365 -13.28 -11.79 17.27
CA ALA A 365 -14.56 -11.26 16.82
C ALA A 365 -15.29 -10.42 17.87
N ASP A 366 -14.97 -10.61 19.16
CA ASP A 366 -15.43 -9.77 20.28
C ASP A 366 -14.58 -8.49 20.49
N GLY A 367 -13.44 -8.36 19.79
CA GLY A 367 -12.51 -7.24 19.87
C GLY A 367 -11.75 -7.12 21.19
N THR A 368 -11.72 -8.18 22.02
CA THR A 368 -11.03 -8.21 23.32
C THR A 368 -9.63 -8.83 23.28
N ARG A 369 -9.31 -9.61 22.23
CA ARG A 369 -8.02 -10.28 22.05
C ARG A 369 -7.40 -9.97 20.68
N VAL A 370 -6.08 -10.14 20.62
CA VAL A 370 -5.33 -10.34 19.37
C VAL A 370 -4.51 -11.60 19.53
N TRP A 371 -4.59 -12.51 18.56
CA TRP A 371 -3.58 -13.55 18.37
C TRP A 371 -2.51 -13.04 17.42
N ALA A 372 -1.25 -13.37 17.66
CA ALA A 372 -0.18 -13.08 16.71
C ALA A 372 0.86 -14.21 16.66
N PHE A 373 1.62 -14.24 15.58
CA PHE A 373 2.80 -15.08 15.39
C PHE A 373 3.97 -14.19 14.95
N GLY A 374 5.18 -14.52 15.37
CA GLY A 374 6.41 -13.90 14.88
C GLY A 374 7.66 -14.28 15.68
N GLU A 375 8.77 -13.58 15.45
CA GLU A 375 10.09 -13.93 16.02
C GLU A 375 10.34 -13.42 17.46
N TRP A 376 11.19 -14.18 18.17
CA TRP A 376 11.74 -13.82 19.49
C TRP A 376 13.20 -13.38 19.38
N TRP A 377 13.54 -12.25 20.01
CA TRP A 377 14.92 -11.74 20.09
C TRP A 377 15.47 -11.86 21.51
N TRP A 378 16.70 -12.37 21.64
CA TRP A 378 17.47 -12.41 22.88
C TRP A 378 18.90 -11.89 22.65
N GLU A 379 19.52 -11.29 23.67
CA GLU A 379 20.97 -11.07 23.69
C GLU A 379 21.62 -12.20 24.50
N ASP A 380 22.46 -13.01 23.86
CA ASP A 380 23.39 -13.92 24.51
C ASP A 380 24.84 -13.60 24.13
N ASP A 381 25.80 -14.11 24.89
CA ASP A 381 27.25 -13.89 24.67
C ASP A 381 27.78 -14.54 23.35
N ALA A 382 26.91 -15.17 22.55
CA ALA A 382 27.25 -15.82 21.29
C ALA A 382 26.67 -15.11 20.05
N GLY A 383 25.68 -14.22 20.22
CA GLY A 383 25.12 -13.39 19.15
C GLY A 383 24.21 -14.12 18.17
N ILE A 384 23.50 -15.19 18.59
CA ILE A 384 22.59 -15.96 17.71
C ILE A 384 21.19 -16.09 18.32
N PRO A 385 20.25 -15.18 18.00
CA PRO A 385 18.87 -15.24 18.46
C PRO A 385 17.86 -15.39 17.32
N ARG A 386 17.28 -16.58 17.17
CA ARG A 386 16.00 -16.80 16.46
C ARG A 386 15.29 -18.01 17.03
N GLN A 387 14.21 -17.78 17.76
CA GLN A 387 13.07 -18.69 17.80
C GLN A 387 11.87 -17.97 17.18
N ALA A 388 10.78 -18.68 16.88
CA ALA A 388 9.50 -18.08 16.48
C ALA A 388 8.34 -18.68 17.29
N GLY A 389 7.24 -17.95 17.46
CA GLY A 389 6.12 -18.47 18.25
C GLY A 389 4.83 -17.69 18.19
N ALA A 390 3.81 -18.25 18.84
CA ALA A 390 2.44 -17.75 18.85
C ALA A 390 2.07 -17.14 20.20
N VAL A 391 1.25 -16.09 20.17
CA VAL A 391 0.82 -15.33 21.34
C VAL A 391 -0.67 -15.05 21.32
N CYS A 392 -1.27 -14.91 22.52
CA CYS A 392 -2.57 -14.28 22.71
C CYS A 392 -2.45 -13.09 23.64
N ILE A 393 -2.92 -11.95 23.16
CA ILE A 393 -2.84 -10.64 23.78
C ILE A 393 -4.23 -10.23 24.24
N ASP A 394 -4.42 -9.99 25.53
CA ASP A 394 -5.63 -9.34 26.05
C ASP A 394 -5.52 -7.83 25.83
N VAL A 395 -6.33 -7.32 24.89
CA VAL A 395 -6.35 -5.93 24.43
C VAL A 395 -6.98 -5.00 25.47
N VAL A 396 -7.88 -5.53 26.31
CA VAL A 396 -8.59 -4.78 27.37
C VAL A 396 -7.67 -4.52 28.56
N LYS A 397 -6.89 -5.54 28.98
CA LYS A 397 -5.86 -5.44 30.02
C LYS A 397 -4.58 -4.78 29.49
N ARG A 398 -4.35 -4.86 28.17
CA ARG A 398 -3.09 -4.59 27.44
C ARG A 398 -1.93 -5.44 27.93
N GLN A 399 -2.13 -6.76 28.00
CA GLN A 399 -1.13 -7.71 28.47
C GLN A 399 -1.18 -9.02 27.70
N LEU A 400 -0.02 -9.68 27.60
CA LEU A 400 0.10 -11.05 27.10
C LEU A 400 -0.65 -12.01 28.06
N SER A 401 -1.54 -12.85 27.50
CA SER A 401 -2.33 -13.84 28.24
C SER A 401 -1.63 -15.19 28.31
N TRP A 402 -1.14 -15.65 27.17
CA TRP A 402 -0.36 -16.86 26.99
C TRP A 402 0.56 -16.72 25.77
N PHE A 403 1.58 -17.57 25.69
CA PHE A 403 2.41 -17.77 24.51
C PHE A 403 2.75 -19.26 24.34
N VAL A 404 3.13 -19.64 23.12
CA VAL A 404 3.64 -20.97 22.75
C VAL A 404 4.83 -20.76 21.82
N ASP A 405 5.94 -21.42 22.14
CA ASP A 405 7.20 -21.36 21.38
C ASP A 405 7.29 -22.49 20.34
N THR A 406 8.06 -22.28 19.27
CA THR A 406 8.29 -23.27 18.19
C THR A 406 9.79 -23.42 17.89
N PRO A 407 10.25 -24.59 17.41
CA PRO A 407 11.68 -24.87 17.21
C PRO A 407 12.30 -24.18 15.97
N PHE A 408 11.61 -23.21 15.35
CA PHE A 408 12.03 -22.57 14.10
C PHE A 408 12.94 -21.36 14.28
N HIS A 409 13.86 -21.17 13.32
CA HIS A 409 14.90 -20.13 13.33
C HIS A 409 14.89 -19.31 12.01
N SER A 410 13.71 -19.06 11.41
CA SER A 410 13.55 -18.61 10.01
C SER A 410 12.65 -17.38 9.83
N LEU A 411 13.28 -16.28 9.38
CA LEU A 411 12.69 -14.95 9.13
C LEU A 411 11.68 -14.85 7.96
N ARG A 412 11.40 -15.93 7.21
CA ARG A 412 10.86 -15.80 5.83
C ARG A 412 9.52 -16.48 5.53
N ASP A 413 8.95 -17.22 6.48
CA ASP A 413 7.80 -18.09 6.22
C ASP A 413 6.51 -17.58 6.87
N PHE A 414 5.82 -16.64 6.21
CA PHE A 414 4.53 -16.12 6.69
C PHE A 414 3.41 -17.19 6.60
N ASN A 415 2.49 -17.19 7.59
CA ASN A 415 1.40 -18.16 7.82
C ASN A 415 1.75 -19.51 8.51
N ARG A 416 2.75 -19.56 9.41
CA ARG A 416 2.98 -20.70 10.35
C ARG A 416 1.90 -20.87 11.46
N MET A 417 0.85 -20.05 11.46
CA MET A 417 -0.26 -20.04 12.42
C MET A 417 -1.60 -19.79 11.73
N ALA A 418 -2.64 -20.55 12.07
CA ALA A 418 -4.02 -20.26 11.67
C ALA A 418 -5.03 -20.55 12.79
N ILE A 419 -6.03 -19.68 12.97
CA ILE A 419 -7.09 -19.80 13.99
C ILE A 419 -8.41 -20.21 13.33
N SER A 420 -9.19 -21.06 13.99
CA SER A 420 -10.49 -21.54 13.51
C SER A 420 -11.57 -20.42 13.52
N PRO A 421 -12.56 -20.44 12.60
CA PRO A 421 -13.60 -19.40 12.53
C PRO A 421 -14.51 -19.28 13.76
N ASP A 422 -14.54 -20.31 14.61
CA ASP A 422 -15.24 -20.31 15.91
C ASP A 422 -14.35 -19.88 17.09
N GLU A 423 -13.09 -19.55 16.83
CA GLU A 423 -12.08 -19.08 17.79
C GLU A 423 -11.73 -20.08 18.92
N THR A 424 -11.99 -21.37 18.74
CA THR A 424 -11.70 -22.40 19.74
C THR A 424 -10.31 -23.03 19.57
N ILE A 425 -9.85 -23.24 18.34
CA ILE A 425 -8.61 -23.95 18.01
C ILE A 425 -7.66 -23.04 17.22
N MET A 426 -6.38 -23.10 17.56
CA MET A 426 -5.30 -22.57 16.72
C MET A 426 -4.40 -23.73 16.30
N ALA A 427 -4.06 -23.79 15.02
CA ALA A 427 -3.07 -24.70 14.46
C ALA A 427 -1.72 -23.97 14.29
N LEU A 428 -0.64 -24.65 14.65
CA LEU A 428 0.75 -24.16 14.61
C LEU A 428 1.65 -25.19 13.93
N ASP A 429 2.47 -24.74 12.99
CA ASP A 429 3.49 -25.56 12.34
C ASP A 429 4.77 -25.62 13.20
N HIS A 430 5.06 -26.79 13.76
CA HIS A 430 6.30 -27.08 14.49
C HIS A 430 7.35 -27.79 13.60
N GLY A 431 7.14 -27.84 12.27
CA GLY A 431 8.12 -28.21 11.24
C GLY A 431 8.32 -29.70 11.01
N LYS A 432 7.97 -30.52 11.99
CA LYS A 432 7.81 -31.98 11.86
C LYS A 432 6.50 -32.49 12.48
N THR A 433 5.82 -31.62 13.21
CA THR A 433 4.52 -31.87 13.81
C THR A 433 3.63 -30.66 13.59
N LEU A 434 2.33 -30.91 13.55
CA LEU A 434 1.29 -29.89 13.57
C LEU A 434 0.68 -29.90 14.96
N ALA A 435 0.83 -28.81 15.69
CA ALA A 435 0.27 -28.66 17.03
C ALA A 435 -1.08 -27.94 16.96
N PHE A 436 -2.07 -28.50 17.66
CA PHE A 436 -3.38 -27.87 17.85
C PHE A 436 -3.47 -27.38 19.29
N ILE A 437 -3.75 -26.09 19.49
CA ILE A 437 -3.83 -25.45 20.81
C ILE A 437 -5.17 -24.76 21.01
N ASP A 438 -5.58 -24.71 22.28
CA ASP A 438 -6.77 -24.02 22.78
C ASP A 438 -6.57 -22.50 22.66
N ALA A 439 -7.22 -21.85 21.70
CA ALA A 439 -6.94 -20.44 21.36
C ALA A 439 -7.29 -19.47 22.51
N ALA A 440 -8.10 -19.88 23.48
CA ALA A 440 -8.40 -19.10 24.68
C ALA A 440 -7.30 -19.20 25.75
N THR A 441 -6.60 -20.33 25.88
CA THR A 441 -5.70 -20.62 27.02
C THR A 441 -4.25 -20.97 26.66
N GLY A 442 -3.93 -21.20 25.38
CA GLY A 442 -2.59 -21.61 24.93
C GLY A 442 -2.24 -23.07 25.24
N ARG A 443 -3.20 -23.84 25.77
CA ARG A 443 -3.02 -25.24 26.14
C ARG A 443 -3.07 -26.11 24.89
N GLN A 444 -2.03 -26.91 24.68
CA GLN A 444 -2.01 -27.96 23.66
C GLN A 444 -3.19 -28.94 23.84
N LEU A 445 -3.95 -29.13 22.76
CA LEU A 445 -5.09 -30.03 22.65
C LEU A 445 -4.67 -31.35 22.01
N ALA A 446 -3.90 -31.27 20.93
CA ALA A 446 -3.36 -32.40 20.18
C ALA A 446 -2.05 -32.00 19.48
N GLU A 447 -1.31 -32.99 19.01
CA GLU A 447 -0.17 -32.81 18.12
C GLU A 447 -0.06 -34.04 17.22
N THR A 448 0.22 -33.84 15.94
CA THR A 448 0.19 -34.90 14.92
C THR A 448 1.43 -34.81 14.02
N ASP A 449 1.96 -35.94 13.58
CA ASP A 449 3.10 -35.98 12.65
C ASP A 449 2.77 -35.24 11.34
N SER A 450 3.56 -34.21 11.04
CA SER A 450 3.48 -33.47 9.79
C SER A 450 4.55 -34.01 8.82
N PRO A 451 4.18 -34.59 7.66
CA PRO A 451 5.13 -34.84 6.57
C PRO A 451 5.55 -33.52 5.88
N PHE A 452 4.91 -32.42 6.25
CA PHE A 452 4.99 -31.11 5.62
C PHE A 452 5.82 -30.12 6.44
N SER A 453 6.47 -29.20 5.73
CA SER A 453 7.28 -28.12 6.30
C SER A 453 6.99 -26.86 5.51
N ALA A 454 6.61 -25.76 6.17
CA ALA A 454 6.15 -24.51 5.55
C ALA A 454 4.79 -24.62 4.85
N ALA A 455 3.93 -25.53 5.32
CA ALA A 455 2.59 -25.66 4.78
C ALA A 455 1.71 -24.45 5.13
N ARG A 456 1.04 -23.88 4.13
CA ARG A 456 0.00 -22.85 4.33
C ARG A 456 -1.19 -23.51 5.03
N MET A 457 -1.80 -22.80 5.97
CA MET A 457 -2.95 -23.27 6.74
C MET A 457 -4.20 -22.45 6.43
N ARG A 458 -5.31 -23.11 6.11
CA ARG A 458 -6.62 -22.49 5.84
C ARG A 458 -7.74 -23.27 6.54
N TRP A 459 -8.42 -22.61 7.47
CA TRP A 459 -9.62 -23.16 8.10
C TRP A 459 -10.90 -22.83 7.31
N GLY A 460 -11.87 -23.72 7.40
CA GLY A 460 -13.28 -23.52 7.08
C GLY A 460 -14.15 -24.15 8.19
N MET A 461 -15.44 -24.33 7.92
CA MET A 461 -16.40 -24.96 8.85
C MET A 461 -17.26 -25.98 8.08
N ARG A 462 -17.50 -27.17 8.64
CA ARG A 462 -18.49 -28.14 8.16
C ARG A 462 -19.41 -28.55 9.30
N GLU A 463 -20.72 -28.33 9.13
CA GLU A 463 -21.76 -28.66 10.14
C GLU A 463 -21.47 -28.11 11.57
N GLY A 464 -20.80 -26.95 11.66
CA GLY A 464 -20.38 -26.34 12.93
C GLY A 464 -19.08 -26.89 13.53
N THR A 465 -18.41 -27.84 12.86
CA THR A 465 -17.07 -28.32 13.19
C THR A 465 -16.01 -27.53 12.40
N PRO A 466 -14.98 -26.97 13.05
CA PRO A 466 -13.83 -26.41 12.34
C PRO A 466 -13.12 -27.45 11.48
N ARG A 467 -12.80 -27.11 10.23
CA ARG A 467 -12.12 -27.99 9.27
C ARG A 467 -10.87 -27.31 8.74
N LEU A 468 -9.70 -27.92 8.91
CA LEU A 468 -8.40 -27.35 8.52
C LEU A 468 -7.86 -28.02 7.27
N ALA A 469 -7.41 -27.24 6.30
CA ALA A 469 -6.49 -27.67 5.25
C ALA A 469 -5.07 -27.24 5.61
N VAL A 470 -4.13 -28.16 5.40
CA VAL A 470 -2.69 -27.97 5.52
C VAL A 470 -2.10 -28.26 4.14
N VAL A 471 -1.44 -27.26 3.55
CA VAL A 471 -1.12 -27.20 2.12
C VAL A 471 0.38 -26.95 1.95
N ASP A 472 1.13 -28.02 1.69
CA ASP A 472 2.55 -28.00 1.33
C ASP A 472 2.68 -27.86 -0.19
N GLU A 473 3.17 -26.71 -0.63
CA GLU A 473 3.22 -26.35 -2.05
C GLU A 473 4.51 -26.86 -2.74
N GLU A 474 5.41 -27.54 -2.02
CA GLU A 474 6.63 -28.14 -2.57
C GLU A 474 6.49 -29.66 -2.85
N LYS A 475 5.32 -30.28 -2.58
CA LYS A 475 5.17 -31.75 -2.55
C LYS A 475 3.98 -32.31 -3.32
N GLU A 476 4.22 -33.44 -3.97
CA GLU A 476 3.20 -34.31 -4.53
C GLU A 476 2.34 -34.92 -3.41
N GLY A 477 1.02 -34.77 -3.50
CA GLY A 477 0.11 -35.12 -2.39
C GLY A 477 0.18 -34.13 -1.21
N GLY A 478 0.53 -32.88 -1.48
CA GLY A 478 0.80 -31.83 -0.49
C GLY A 478 -0.38 -31.31 0.32
N VAL A 479 -1.61 -31.83 0.12
CA VAL A 479 -2.79 -31.37 0.86
C VAL A 479 -3.31 -32.40 1.84
N ARG A 480 -3.43 -32.01 3.11
CA ARG A 480 -4.05 -32.79 4.19
C ARG A 480 -5.20 -32.03 4.85
N VAL A 481 -6.24 -32.76 5.22
CA VAL A 481 -7.45 -32.23 5.88
C VAL A 481 -7.63 -32.84 7.28
N TYR A 482 -8.03 -31.97 8.22
CA TYR A 482 -8.40 -32.33 9.59
C TYR A 482 -9.81 -31.80 9.92
N ASP A 483 -10.59 -32.56 10.70
CA ASP A 483 -11.83 -32.09 11.34
C ASP A 483 -11.53 -31.88 12.84
N GLY A 484 -11.65 -30.65 13.32
CA GLY A 484 -11.21 -30.22 14.64
C GLY A 484 -9.69 -30.40 14.82
N THR A 485 -9.29 -31.50 15.44
CA THR A 485 -7.89 -31.91 15.60
C THR A 485 -7.62 -33.33 15.08
N GLU A 486 -8.61 -33.99 14.46
CA GLU A 486 -8.49 -35.36 13.95
C GLU A 486 -8.17 -35.34 12.46
N HIS A 487 -7.16 -36.12 12.03
CA HIS A 487 -6.83 -36.31 10.62
C HIS A 487 -7.96 -37.03 9.88
N ARG A 488 -8.22 -36.65 8.63
CA ARG A 488 -9.35 -37.16 7.83
C ARG A 488 -8.90 -37.66 6.46
N TYR A 489 -8.20 -36.82 5.71
CA TYR A 489 -7.81 -37.11 4.34
C TYR A 489 -6.38 -36.65 4.07
N ASP A 490 -5.63 -37.47 3.32
CA ASP A 490 -4.46 -37.05 2.55
C ASP A 490 -4.88 -37.06 1.08
N LEU A 491 -4.86 -35.90 0.42
CA LEU A 491 -5.40 -35.73 -0.93
C LEU A 491 -4.26 -35.83 -1.96
N PRO A 492 -4.44 -36.58 -3.08
CA PRO A 492 -3.45 -36.71 -4.14
C PRO A 492 -3.44 -35.47 -5.06
N LEU A 493 -3.21 -34.29 -4.46
CA LEU A 493 -3.13 -33.00 -5.12
C LEU A 493 -1.73 -32.43 -4.92
N THR A 494 -1.18 -31.81 -5.97
CA THR A 494 0.09 -31.07 -5.92
C THR A 494 -0.23 -29.59 -6.09
N PRO A 495 -0.23 -28.78 -5.03
CA PRO A 495 -0.52 -27.35 -5.14
C PRO A 495 0.49 -26.63 -6.05
N LYS A 496 0.12 -25.46 -6.57
CA LYS A 496 1.07 -24.58 -7.26
C LYS A 496 2.07 -24.03 -6.24
N PRO A 497 3.39 -24.12 -6.44
CA PRO A 497 4.34 -23.40 -5.59
C PRO A 497 4.05 -21.89 -5.61
N SER A 498 3.61 -21.29 -4.49
CA SER A 498 3.50 -19.83 -4.42
C SER A 498 4.89 -19.22 -4.53
N ARG A 499 4.99 -18.12 -5.29
CA ARG A 499 6.11 -17.20 -5.13
C ARG A 499 5.83 -16.31 -3.94
N TRP A 500 6.88 -15.67 -3.44
CA TRP A 500 6.87 -14.89 -2.19
C TRP A 500 6.04 -13.59 -2.26
N ASP A 501 5.42 -13.32 -3.42
CA ASP A 501 4.95 -12.00 -3.84
C ASP A 501 3.48 -11.66 -3.48
N LEU A 502 2.61 -12.64 -3.19
CA LEU A 502 1.23 -12.40 -2.74
C LEU A 502 0.84 -13.23 -1.51
N ALA A 503 1.22 -12.74 -0.32
CA ALA A 503 0.96 -13.44 0.95
C ALA A 503 -0.52 -13.49 1.42
N ASP A 504 -1.42 -12.72 0.77
CA ASP A 504 -2.89 -12.86 0.90
C ASP A 504 -3.46 -14.05 0.11
N GLY A 505 -2.83 -14.34 -1.03
CA GLY A 505 -3.20 -15.46 -1.89
C GLY A 505 -3.00 -16.80 -1.19
N CYS A 506 -3.80 -17.78 -1.57
CA CYS A 506 -3.54 -19.17 -1.23
C CYS A 506 -4.05 -20.06 -2.35
N THR A 507 -3.33 -21.14 -2.63
CA THR A 507 -3.71 -22.18 -3.57
C THR A 507 -4.93 -23.00 -3.15
N TRP A 508 -5.49 -22.75 -1.95
CA TRP A 508 -6.64 -23.49 -1.41
C TRP A 508 -7.76 -22.58 -0.91
N ALA A 509 -9.00 -22.88 -1.32
CA ALA A 509 -10.22 -22.24 -0.83
C ALA A 509 -11.28 -23.27 -0.44
N TRP A 510 -11.98 -23.03 0.68
CA TRP A 510 -13.09 -23.85 1.18
C TRP A 510 -14.43 -23.36 0.64
N SER A 511 -15.34 -24.26 0.27
CA SER A 511 -16.74 -23.87 0.06
C SER A 511 -17.36 -23.37 1.38
N PRO A 512 -18.37 -22.47 1.36
CA PRO A 512 -18.94 -21.87 2.58
C PRO A 512 -19.55 -22.87 3.58
N ASP A 513 -19.85 -24.09 3.15
CA ASP A 513 -20.39 -25.20 3.93
C ASP A 513 -19.35 -26.29 4.30
N GLY A 514 -18.10 -26.15 3.81
CA GLY A 514 -16.99 -27.07 4.06
C GLY A 514 -17.12 -28.47 3.43
N THR A 515 -18.11 -28.68 2.55
CA THR A 515 -18.31 -29.96 1.84
C THR A 515 -17.40 -30.11 0.61
N ARG A 516 -16.95 -28.99 0.03
CA ARG A 516 -16.05 -28.93 -1.12
C ARG A 516 -14.86 -28.01 -0.85
N ALA A 517 -13.84 -28.12 -1.71
CA ALA A 517 -12.74 -27.18 -1.76
C ALA A 517 -12.17 -27.06 -3.18
N ALA A 518 -11.47 -25.95 -3.44
CA ALA A 518 -10.79 -25.67 -4.69
C ALA A 518 -9.28 -25.63 -4.44
N CYS A 519 -8.50 -26.27 -5.31
CA CYS A 519 -7.05 -26.33 -5.26
C CYS A 519 -6.44 -25.86 -6.59
N LEU A 520 -5.60 -24.82 -6.56
CA LEU A 520 -4.79 -24.38 -7.71
C LEU A 520 -3.51 -25.23 -7.74
N ASN A 521 -3.37 -26.07 -8.76
CA ASN A 521 -2.33 -27.09 -8.84
C ASN A 521 -1.06 -26.64 -9.59
N SER A 522 0.00 -27.44 -9.50
CA SER A 522 1.28 -27.23 -10.19
C SER A 522 1.17 -27.12 -11.72
N ASP A 523 0.13 -27.72 -12.30
CA ASP A 523 -0.16 -27.69 -13.74
C ASP A 523 -1.02 -26.48 -14.15
N ASN A 524 -1.17 -25.49 -13.26
CA ASN A 524 -1.96 -24.27 -13.46
C ASN A 524 -3.46 -24.51 -13.74
N HIS A 525 -4.03 -25.56 -13.15
CA HIS A 525 -5.46 -25.85 -13.17
C HIS A 525 -6.07 -25.66 -11.78
N VAL A 526 -7.34 -25.24 -11.73
CA VAL A 526 -8.16 -25.34 -10.52
C VAL A 526 -8.85 -26.69 -10.51
N VAL A 527 -8.64 -27.46 -9.45
CA VAL A 527 -9.31 -28.73 -9.17
C VAL A 527 -10.35 -28.52 -8.08
N ILE A 528 -11.61 -28.84 -8.35
CA ILE A 528 -12.71 -28.81 -7.37
C ILE A 528 -12.87 -30.22 -6.79
N VAL A 529 -12.77 -30.36 -5.47
CA VAL A 529 -12.92 -31.65 -4.77
C VAL A 529 -14.14 -31.66 -3.85
N ALA A 530 -14.86 -32.79 -3.84
CA ALA A 530 -15.77 -33.17 -2.77
C ALA A 530 -14.98 -33.74 -1.59
N LEU A 531 -15.42 -33.43 -0.37
CA LEU A 531 -14.78 -33.80 0.90
C LEU A 531 -15.81 -34.34 1.90
N ASP A 532 -16.69 -35.21 1.40
CA ASP A 532 -17.58 -36.07 2.17
C ASP A 532 -16.87 -37.37 2.58
N ASP A 533 -17.58 -38.49 2.76
CA ASP A 533 -17.01 -39.72 3.33
C ASP A 533 -15.86 -40.32 2.48
N GLU A 534 -15.90 -40.17 1.15
CA GLU A 534 -14.80 -40.51 0.23
C GLU A 534 -14.47 -39.28 -0.64
N PRO A 535 -13.26 -38.68 -0.52
CA PRO A 535 -12.86 -37.56 -1.36
C PRO A 535 -12.79 -37.87 -2.85
N GLY A 536 -13.22 -36.94 -3.70
CA GLY A 536 -13.21 -37.11 -5.14
C GLY A 536 -13.14 -35.80 -5.93
N ASN A 537 -12.49 -35.82 -7.08
CA ASN A 537 -12.48 -34.71 -8.04
C ASN A 537 -13.87 -34.59 -8.69
N LEU A 538 -14.47 -33.40 -8.64
CA LEU A 538 -15.76 -33.06 -9.26
C LEU A 538 -15.57 -32.39 -10.63
N GLU A 539 -14.65 -31.42 -10.70
CA GLU A 539 -14.39 -30.59 -11.88
C GLU A 539 -12.91 -30.17 -11.90
N THR A 540 -12.35 -29.98 -13.09
CA THR A 540 -11.03 -29.38 -13.26
C THR A 540 -11.03 -28.47 -14.48
N PHE A 541 -10.54 -27.23 -14.32
CA PHE A 541 -10.47 -26.22 -15.38
C PHE A 541 -9.15 -25.45 -15.33
N GLU A 542 -8.73 -24.90 -16.47
CA GLU A 542 -7.50 -24.12 -16.61
C GLU A 542 -7.62 -22.77 -15.89
N ALA A 543 -6.56 -22.36 -15.18
CA ALA A 543 -6.47 -21.04 -14.54
C ALA A 543 -5.73 -20.05 -15.45
N PRO A 544 -5.87 -18.73 -15.24
CA PRO A 544 -4.96 -17.74 -15.83
C PRO A 544 -3.48 -18.08 -15.57
N ALA A 545 -2.60 -17.82 -16.54
CA ALA A 545 -1.18 -18.20 -16.43
C ALA A 545 -0.47 -17.57 -15.21
N ASP A 546 -0.89 -16.36 -14.83
CA ASP A 546 -0.40 -15.58 -13.69
C ASP A 546 -1.19 -15.83 -12.38
N ALA A 547 -2.13 -16.79 -12.35
CA ALA A 547 -2.95 -17.07 -11.16
C ALA A 547 -2.10 -17.47 -9.95
N LEU A 548 -2.42 -16.92 -8.77
CA LEU A 548 -1.68 -17.12 -7.51
C LEU A 548 -2.59 -17.41 -6.31
N GLY A 549 -3.87 -17.03 -6.35
CA GLY A 549 -4.79 -17.20 -5.22
C GLY A 549 -6.21 -17.60 -5.61
N LEU A 550 -6.88 -18.29 -4.69
CA LEU A 550 -8.29 -18.68 -4.76
C LEU A 550 -9.09 -18.08 -3.59
N TRP A 551 -10.29 -17.60 -3.87
CA TRP A 551 -11.29 -17.19 -2.87
C TRP A 551 -12.66 -17.74 -3.26
N TRP A 552 -13.34 -18.44 -2.35
CA TRP A 552 -14.68 -18.99 -2.58
C TRP A 552 -15.69 -18.18 -1.77
N GLY A 553 -16.68 -17.60 -2.45
CA GLY A 553 -17.66 -16.69 -1.86
C GLY A 553 -19.04 -17.28 -1.63
N ALA A 554 -19.98 -16.40 -1.29
CA ALA A 554 -21.40 -16.71 -1.26
C ALA A 554 -21.95 -16.93 -2.68
N GLY A 555 -23.02 -17.70 -2.80
CA GLY A 555 -23.63 -18.02 -4.10
C GLY A 555 -22.84 -19.04 -4.94
N ASP A 556 -21.88 -19.74 -4.33
CA ASP A 556 -21.02 -20.75 -4.96
C ASP A 556 -20.07 -20.23 -6.06
N VAL A 557 -19.75 -18.93 -6.02
CA VAL A 557 -18.78 -18.30 -6.91
C VAL A 557 -17.36 -18.48 -6.36
N LEU A 558 -16.48 -19.01 -7.20
CA LEU A 558 -15.03 -19.00 -6.99
C LEU A 558 -14.40 -17.82 -7.75
N VAL A 559 -13.46 -17.16 -7.09
CA VAL A 559 -12.59 -16.15 -7.68
C VAL A 559 -11.18 -16.71 -7.79
N VAL A 560 -10.60 -16.63 -8.99
CA VAL A 560 -9.19 -16.93 -9.27
C VAL A 560 -8.49 -15.61 -9.54
N GLY A 561 -7.50 -15.25 -8.73
CA GLY A 561 -6.73 -14.00 -8.87
C GLY A 561 -5.25 -14.28 -9.14
N GLY A 562 -4.66 -13.45 -10.00
CA GLY A 562 -3.24 -13.44 -10.33
C GLY A 562 -2.57 -12.10 -10.02
N LYS A 563 -1.46 -11.81 -10.71
CA LYS A 563 -0.80 -10.49 -10.66
C LYS A 563 -1.52 -9.47 -11.52
N GLN A 564 -2.17 -9.90 -12.60
CA GLN A 564 -2.85 -9.06 -13.58
C GLN A 564 -4.25 -9.60 -13.93
N SER A 565 -4.55 -10.88 -13.64
CA SER A 565 -5.87 -11.47 -13.88
C SER A 565 -6.79 -11.51 -12.66
N LEU A 566 -8.10 -11.43 -12.93
CA LEU A 566 -9.16 -11.70 -11.96
C LEU A 566 -10.35 -12.37 -12.68
N VAL A 567 -10.63 -13.62 -12.33
CA VAL A 567 -11.67 -14.45 -12.99
C VAL A 567 -12.70 -14.90 -11.97
N PHE A 568 -13.98 -14.74 -12.30
CA PHE A 568 -15.13 -15.15 -11.49
C PHE A 568 -15.83 -16.33 -12.17
N ARG A 569 -16.04 -17.44 -11.46
CA ARG A 569 -16.73 -18.64 -11.97
C ARG A 569 -17.80 -19.10 -10.97
N ASP A 570 -19.04 -19.23 -11.44
CA ASP A 570 -20.11 -19.91 -10.71
C ASP A 570 -19.91 -21.42 -10.83
N LEU A 571 -19.73 -22.11 -9.69
CA LEU A 571 -19.52 -23.56 -9.65
C LEU A 571 -20.82 -24.38 -9.57
N GLY A 572 -21.98 -23.72 -9.45
CA GLY A 572 -23.29 -24.34 -9.58
C GLY A 572 -23.77 -24.42 -11.03
N THR A 573 -23.38 -23.47 -11.88
CA THR A 573 -23.70 -23.47 -13.33
C THR A 573 -22.52 -23.82 -14.24
N GLY A 574 -21.28 -23.59 -13.79
CA GLY A 574 -20.07 -23.67 -14.61
C GLY A 574 -19.79 -22.40 -15.45
N GLU A 575 -20.58 -21.34 -15.28
CA GLU A 575 -20.46 -20.08 -16.04
C GLU A 575 -19.31 -19.21 -15.51
N THR A 576 -18.49 -18.67 -16.43
CA THR A 576 -17.53 -17.61 -16.11
C THR A 576 -18.27 -16.27 -16.08
N LEU A 577 -18.53 -15.75 -14.88
CA LEU A 577 -19.23 -14.48 -14.66
C LEU A 577 -18.40 -13.26 -15.08
N GLY A 578 -17.08 -13.40 -15.18
CA GLY A 578 -16.17 -12.42 -15.75
C GLY A 578 -14.71 -12.89 -15.78
N ASP A 579 -13.94 -12.39 -16.76
CA ASP A 579 -12.48 -12.58 -16.93
C ASP A 579 -11.89 -11.19 -17.21
N PHE A 580 -11.09 -10.68 -16.28
CA PHE A 580 -10.52 -9.33 -16.32
C PHE A 580 -9.00 -9.39 -16.31
N ARG A 581 -8.37 -8.49 -17.09
CA ARG A 581 -6.91 -8.39 -17.24
C ARG A 581 -6.49 -6.93 -17.14
N PHE A 582 -5.85 -6.60 -16.03
CA PHE A 582 -5.32 -5.27 -15.73
C PHE A 582 -3.91 -5.12 -16.31
N ALA A 583 -3.33 -3.91 -16.20
CA ALA A 583 -1.97 -3.59 -16.65
C ALA A 583 -1.64 -3.83 -18.13
N HIS A 584 -2.62 -4.22 -18.96
CA HIS A 584 -2.47 -4.41 -20.39
C HIS A 584 -2.02 -3.11 -21.05
N GLU A 585 -1.01 -3.20 -21.90
CA GLU A 585 -0.51 -2.07 -22.68
C GLU A 585 -0.62 -2.32 -24.17
N VAL A 586 -1.28 -1.37 -24.83
CA VAL A 586 -1.71 -1.46 -26.21
C VAL A 586 -0.77 -0.65 -27.12
N PRO A 587 -0.39 -1.12 -28.33
CA PRO A 587 0.61 -0.45 -29.18
C PRO A 587 0.23 0.94 -29.69
N ALA A 588 -1.04 1.33 -29.66
CA ALA A 588 -1.48 2.67 -30.03
C ALA A 588 -1.07 3.74 -28.99
N GLU A 589 -1.05 5.00 -29.43
CA GLU A 589 -0.93 6.15 -28.51
C GLU A 589 -2.22 6.32 -27.69
N ARG A 590 -2.10 6.65 -26.40
CA ARG A 590 -3.27 6.86 -25.52
C ARG A 590 -4.05 8.12 -25.96
N PRO A 591 -5.40 8.13 -25.86
CA PRO A 591 -6.19 9.20 -26.49
C PRO A 591 -6.00 10.57 -25.83
N LEU A 592 -5.57 10.59 -24.56
CA LEU A 592 -5.38 11.81 -23.76
C LEU A 592 -3.89 12.18 -23.60
N TRP A 593 -3.00 11.56 -24.39
CA TRP A 593 -1.56 11.77 -24.31
C TRP A 593 -1.11 13.11 -24.92
N ASN A 594 -0.37 13.91 -24.14
CA ASN A 594 0.22 15.19 -24.57
C ASN A 594 1.72 15.01 -24.93
N ASP A 595 2.55 16.04 -24.94
CA ASP A 595 3.98 15.86 -25.29
C ASP A 595 4.84 15.28 -24.14
N THR A 596 4.28 15.10 -22.94
CA THR A 596 4.98 14.67 -21.71
C THR A 596 4.24 13.62 -20.86
N GLU A 597 2.91 13.49 -20.91
CA GLU A 597 2.10 12.65 -20.00
C GLU A 597 0.77 12.14 -20.61
N ASP A 598 0.10 11.20 -19.93
CA ASP A 598 -1.33 10.88 -20.14
C ASP A 598 -2.21 11.77 -19.27
N LEU A 599 -2.93 12.73 -19.85
CA LEU A 599 -3.85 13.59 -19.08
C LEU A 599 -5.00 12.82 -18.43
N GLY A 600 -5.26 11.57 -18.84
CA GLY A 600 -6.19 10.67 -18.16
C GLY A 600 -5.78 10.35 -16.71
N GLN A 601 -4.47 10.33 -16.42
CA GLN A 601 -3.98 10.03 -15.06
C GLN A 601 -4.32 11.12 -14.04
N ARG A 602 -4.70 12.33 -14.49
CA ARG A 602 -5.12 13.46 -13.64
C ARG A 602 -6.59 13.39 -13.20
N PHE A 603 -7.28 12.28 -13.49
CA PHE A 603 -8.66 12.02 -13.11
C PHE A 603 -8.74 10.80 -12.19
N HIS A 604 -9.70 10.80 -11.25
CA HIS A 604 -10.02 9.64 -10.43
C HIS A 604 -11.53 9.29 -10.53
N PRO A 605 -11.89 8.10 -11.04
CA PRO A 605 -11.03 7.17 -11.77
C PRO A 605 -10.54 7.76 -13.10
N ASN A 606 -9.34 7.34 -13.53
CA ASN A 606 -8.80 7.64 -14.86
C ASN A 606 -9.77 7.16 -15.96
N PRO A 607 -10.16 7.99 -16.95
CA PRO A 607 -11.06 7.60 -18.03
C PRO A 607 -10.41 6.75 -19.13
N THR A 608 -9.08 6.67 -19.20
CA THR A 608 -8.31 5.98 -20.26
C THR A 608 -8.13 4.49 -19.94
N PHE A 609 -8.51 3.61 -20.88
CA PHE A 609 -8.42 2.14 -20.74
C PHE A 609 -8.05 1.43 -22.04
N ALA A 610 -7.54 0.20 -21.92
CA ALA A 610 -7.25 -0.67 -23.06
C ALA A 610 -8.55 -1.19 -23.67
N LEU A 611 -8.83 -0.82 -24.93
CA LEU A 611 -10.05 -1.23 -25.62
C LEU A 611 -9.93 -2.68 -26.10
N ASP A 612 -8.82 -2.98 -26.76
CA ASP A 612 -8.44 -4.27 -27.34
C ASP A 612 -6.90 -4.35 -27.47
N GLU A 613 -6.39 -5.36 -28.19
CA GLU A 613 -4.95 -5.56 -28.40
C GLU A 613 -4.29 -4.53 -29.36
N GLU A 614 -5.06 -3.66 -30.03
CA GLU A 614 -4.57 -2.65 -30.99
C GLU A 614 -4.86 -1.19 -30.58
N TYR A 615 -5.96 -0.91 -29.87
CA TYR A 615 -6.41 0.45 -29.54
C TYR A 615 -6.61 0.76 -28.03
N TRP A 616 -6.36 2.02 -27.67
CA TRP A 616 -6.83 2.61 -26.41
C TRP A 616 -8.17 3.33 -26.62
N ALA A 617 -8.98 3.41 -25.56
CA ALA A 617 -10.18 4.24 -25.51
C ALA A 617 -10.16 5.16 -24.26
N ALA A 618 -11.05 6.16 -24.24
CA ALA A 618 -11.27 6.99 -23.06
C ALA A 618 -12.77 7.29 -22.85
N ALA A 619 -13.35 6.90 -21.71
CA ALA A 619 -14.78 7.02 -21.43
C ALA A 619 -15.10 8.04 -20.34
N PHE A 620 -15.99 8.98 -20.64
CA PHE A 620 -16.39 10.08 -19.76
C PHE A 620 -17.80 9.84 -19.19
N THR A 621 -18.03 10.26 -17.94
CA THR A 621 -19.26 9.96 -17.20
C THR A 621 -20.52 10.54 -17.85
N GLU A 622 -20.40 11.59 -18.66
CA GLU A 622 -21.49 12.17 -19.46
C GLU A 622 -21.96 11.29 -20.62
N GLY A 623 -21.36 10.11 -20.85
CA GLY A 623 -21.72 9.22 -21.95
C GLY A 623 -21.02 9.54 -23.27
N VAL A 624 -19.82 10.13 -23.21
CA VAL A 624 -18.98 10.37 -24.39
C VAL A 624 -17.76 9.45 -24.29
N VAL A 625 -17.37 8.82 -25.41
CA VAL A 625 -16.23 7.89 -25.46
C VAL A 625 -15.33 8.28 -26.62
N ILE A 626 -14.02 8.34 -26.41
CA ILE A 626 -13.03 8.40 -27.49
C ILE A 626 -12.64 6.98 -27.85
N ALA A 627 -12.89 6.56 -29.10
CA ALA A 627 -12.59 5.22 -29.61
C ALA A 627 -12.64 5.20 -31.16
N PRO A 628 -12.14 4.14 -31.83
CA PRO A 628 -12.41 3.87 -33.25
C PRO A 628 -13.91 3.86 -33.56
N SER A 629 -14.29 4.31 -34.75
CA SER A 629 -15.70 4.51 -35.13
C SER A 629 -16.54 3.23 -35.28
N ASP A 630 -15.87 2.09 -35.35
CA ASP A 630 -16.38 0.73 -35.50
C ASP A 630 -16.28 -0.10 -34.21
N ALA A 631 -15.65 0.43 -33.15
CA ALA A 631 -15.47 -0.24 -31.85
C ALA A 631 -16.75 -0.47 -31.03
N ALA A 632 -17.94 -0.17 -31.56
CA ALA A 632 -19.19 -0.14 -30.81
C ALA A 632 -19.58 -1.47 -30.13
N ALA A 633 -19.12 -2.62 -30.65
CA ALA A 633 -19.31 -3.92 -30.01
C ALA A 633 -18.35 -4.13 -28.83
N VAL A 634 -17.05 -3.92 -29.05
CA VAL A 634 -16.00 -4.04 -28.01
C VAL A 634 -16.26 -3.06 -26.85
N LEU A 635 -16.75 -1.87 -27.16
CA LEU A 635 -17.18 -0.89 -26.15
C LEU A 635 -18.33 -1.37 -25.27
N ASP A 636 -19.22 -2.23 -25.74
CA ASP A 636 -20.32 -2.76 -24.92
C ASP A 636 -19.89 -3.96 -24.04
N GLU A 637 -18.82 -4.66 -24.45
CA GLU A 637 -18.14 -5.65 -23.61
C GLU A 637 -17.28 -4.96 -22.52
N LYS A 638 -16.66 -3.82 -22.85
CA LYS A 638 -15.74 -3.05 -21.99
C LYS A 638 -16.40 -1.95 -21.14
N LEU A 639 -17.61 -1.50 -21.46
CA LEU A 639 -18.30 -0.41 -20.74
C LEU A 639 -19.71 -0.82 -20.27
N ALA A 640 -20.12 -0.21 -19.16
CA ALA A 640 -21.49 -0.27 -18.65
C ALA A 640 -21.77 0.95 -17.76
N TRP A 641 -23.05 1.20 -17.49
CA TRP A 641 -23.49 2.22 -16.55
C TRP A 641 -23.47 1.63 -15.13
N SER A 642 -22.74 2.29 -14.23
CA SER A 642 -22.76 1.99 -12.80
C SER A 642 -23.95 2.69 -12.15
N VAL A 643 -24.86 1.90 -11.57
CA VAL A 643 -26.11 2.35 -10.94
C VAL A 643 -26.02 2.06 -9.45
N GLY A 644 -26.11 3.09 -8.60
CA GLY A 644 -26.05 2.94 -7.14
C GLY A 644 -24.81 2.18 -6.63
N ARG A 645 -23.65 2.37 -7.28
CA ARG A 645 -22.41 1.60 -7.06
C ARG A 645 -22.54 0.12 -7.44
N ARG A 646 -23.12 -0.17 -8.62
CA ARG A 646 -23.15 -1.50 -9.26
C ARG A 646 -22.97 -1.36 -10.78
N TYR A 647 -21.90 -1.91 -11.35
CA TYR A 647 -21.63 -1.95 -12.81
C TYR A 647 -22.54 -2.98 -13.53
N ALA A 648 -23.85 -2.74 -13.48
CA ALA A 648 -24.86 -3.75 -13.79
C ALA A 648 -25.52 -3.57 -15.16
N TRP A 649 -25.45 -2.38 -15.76
CA TRP A 649 -26.41 -1.93 -16.77
C TRP A 649 -25.77 -1.68 -18.15
N PRO A 650 -26.07 -2.48 -19.19
CA PRO A 650 -25.36 -2.47 -20.48
C PRO A 650 -25.17 -1.09 -21.12
N PHE A 651 -24.01 -0.86 -21.72
CA PHE A 651 -23.66 0.39 -22.39
C PHE A 651 -24.61 0.68 -23.57
N ARG A 652 -24.89 -0.34 -24.40
CA ARG A 652 -25.76 -0.30 -25.59
C ARG A 652 -27.21 0.09 -25.33
N TRP A 653 -27.68 0.03 -24.08
CA TRP A 653 -29.02 0.49 -23.70
C TRP A 653 -29.11 2.02 -23.54
N GLY A 654 -27.96 2.70 -23.40
CA GLY A 654 -27.86 4.14 -23.24
C GLY A 654 -27.58 4.91 -24.53
N GLU A 655 -27.99 6.18 -24.55
CA GLU A 655 -27.54 7.15 -25.54
C GLU A 655 -26.09 7.60 -25.21
N ALA A 656 -25.12 6.84 -25.73
CA ALA A 656 -23.70 7.17 -25.67
C ALA A 656 -23.18 7.67 -27.03
N THR A 657 -22.19 8.57 -27.02
CA THR A 657 -21.61 9.16 -28.23
C THR A 657 -20.14 8.77 -28.39
N VAL A 658 -19.83 7.97 -29.42
CA VAL A 658 -18.44 7.67 -29.80
C VAL A 658 -17.86 8.81 -30.63
N ALA A 659 -16.76 9.38 -30.14
CA ALA A 659 -15.98 10.43 -30.77
C ALA A 659 -14.68 9.83 -31.33
N LYS A 660 -14.47 9.96 -32.64
CA LYS A 660 -13.28 9.44 -33.33
C LYS A 660 -11.93 10.08 -32.96
N ASP A 661 -11.95 11.22 -32.25
CA ASP A 661 -10.76 11.97 -31.85
C ASP A 661 -11.06 12.94 -30.69
N VAL A 662 -9.99 13.38 -30.01
CA VAL A 662 -10.02 14.36 -28.91
C VAL A 662 -10.76 15.63 -29.29
N ALA A 663 -10.50 16.17 -30.48
CA ALA A 663 -11.13 17.40 -30.96
C ALA A 663 -12.65 17.27 -31.11
N SER A 664 -13.15 16.07 -31.43
CA SER A 664 -14.58 15.76 -31.50
C SER A 664 -15.18 15.55 -30.12
N CYS A 665 -14.49 14.86 -29.21
CA CYS A 665 -14.89 14.72 -27.81
C CYS A 665 -14.97 16.08 -27.10
N PHE A 666 -13.96 16.94 -27.31
CA PHE A 666 -13.90 18.31 -26.80
C PHE A 666 -15.15 19.14 -27.17
N ARG A 667 -15.83 18.87 -28.29
CA ARG A 667 -17.06 19.59 -28.64
C ARG A 667 -18.27 19.13 -27.82
N LEU A 668 -18.31 17.85 -27.44
CA LEU A 668 -19.46 17.16 -26.85
C LEU A 668 -19.54 17.27 -25.31
N LEU A 669 -18.41 17.20 -24.62
CA LEU A 669 -18.33 17.12 -23.14
C LEU A 669 -18.96 18.29 -22.37
N ALA A 670 -19.18 18.13 -21.06
CA ALA A 670 -19.54 19.24 -20.17
C ALA A 670 -18.38 20.25 -20.02
N LYS A 671 -18.63 21.44 -19.47
CA LYS A 671 -17.60 22.49 -19.34
C LYS A 671 -16.42 22.02 -18.47
N ASP A 672 -16.71 21.34 -17.37
CA ASP A 672 -15.68 20.93 -16.42
C ASP A 672 -14.78 19.83 -17.00
N SER A 673 -15.33 18.88 -17.74
CA SER A 673 -14.58 17.86 -18.51
C SER A 673 -13.88 18.42 -19.77
N LYS A 674 -14.39 19.53 -20.35
CA LYS A 674 -13.77 20.23 -21.49
C LYS A 674 -12.45 20.88 -21.15
N ASP A 675 -12.33 21.47 -19.96
CA ASP A 675 -11.13 22.24 -19.58
C ASP A 675 -9.87 21.35 -19.50
N ILE A 676 -10.00 20.03 -19.27
CA ILE A 676 -8.87 19.07 -19.29
C ILE A 676 -8.47 18.66 -20.72
N LEU A 677 -9.42 18.56 -21.66
CA LEU A 677 -9.08 18.27 -23.07
C LEU A 677 -8.46 19.47 -23.81
N ALA A 678 -8.43 20.65 -23.18
CA ALA A 678 -7.96 21.88 -23.80
C ALA A 678 -6.48 21.87 -24.28
N PRO A 679 -5.50 21.23 -23.61
CA PRO A 679 -4.11 21.16 -24.08
C PRO A 679 -3.94 20.24 -25.29
N VAL A 680 -4.69 19.13 -25.36
CA VAL A 680 -4.52 18.07 -26.37
C VAL A 680 -5.37 18.23 -27.62
N GLN A 681 -6.44 19.04 -27.59
CA GLN A 681 -7.42 19.19 -28.69
C GLN A 681 -6.84 19.56 -30.07
N ASN A 682 -5.63 20.13 -30.13
CA ASN A 682 -4.99 20.65 -31.37
C ASN A 682 -3.78 19.81 -31.82
N ARG A 683 -3.45 18.70 -31.14
CA ARG A 683 -2.25 17.91 -31.41
C ARG A 683 -2.39 17.14 -32.73
N THR A 684 -1.33 17.11 -33.52
CA THR A 684 -1.17 16.21 -34.68
C THR A 684 -0.10 15.18 -34.39
N ALA A 685 -0.16 14.03 -35.07
CA ALA A 685 0.69 12.86 -34.83
C ALA A 685 2.19 13.19 -34.66
N PRO A 686 2.92 12.43 -33.82
CA PRO A 686 4.28 12.75 -33.40
C PRO A 686 5.26 12.90 -34.57
N ALA A 687 6.24 13.78 -34.40
CA ALA A 687 7.28 14.03 -35.38
C ALA A 687 8.20 12.80 -35.57
N ALA A 688 8.70 12.60 -36.80
CA ALA A 688 9.64 11.52 -37.08
C ALA A 688 10.95 11.73 -36.32
N VAL A 689 11.43 10.66 -35.66
CA VAL A 689 12.63 10.66 -34.82
C VAL A 689 13.86 11.02 -35.66
N ALA A 690 14.64 12.00 -35.19
CA ALA A 690 15.92 12.39 -35.79
C ALA A 690 17.02 11.35 -35.46
N GLU A 691 18.15 11.40 -36.16
CA GLU A 691 19.25 10.48 -35.84
C GLU A 691 19.82 10.75 -34.44
N TRP A 692 19.89 9.70 -33.63
CA TRP A 692 20.19 9.74 -32.20
C TRP A 692 21.38 8.80 -31.87
N PRO A 693 22.28 9.10 -30.92
CA PRO A 693 22.33 10.31 -30.10
C PRO A 693 22.67 11.57 -30.93
N PRO A 694 22.22 12.76 -30.47
CA PRO A 694 22.53 14.02 -31.13
C PRO A 694 24.03 14.32 -31.10
N PRO A 695 24.58 15.17 -32.00
CA PRO A 695 25.99 15.54 -31.98
C PRO A 695 26.41 16.11 -30.61
N ASN A 696 27.46 15.56 -30.00
CA ASN A 696 27.86 15.98 -28.66
C ASN A 696 28.58 17.35 -28.66
N THR A 697 27.80 18.43 -28.55
CA THR A 697 28.28 19.83 -28.55
C THR A 697 28.08 20.56 -27.23
N ALA A 698 27.22 20.05 -26.34
CA ALA A 698 27.02 20.57 -24.99
C ALA A 698 28.19 20.24 -24.06
N SER A 699 28.28 20.99 -22.96
CA SER A 699 29.32 20.93 -21.95
C SER A 699 28.75 20.59 -20.56
N VAL A 700 29.63 20.46 -19.56
CA VAL A 700 29.21 20.34 -18.16
C VAL A 700 28.53 21.63 -17.67
N ASP A 701 28.86 22.80 -18.23
CA ASP A 701 28.21 24.07 -17.87
C ASP A 701 26.71 24.04 -18.21
N ASP A 702 26.33 23.45 -19.34
CA ASP A 702 24.92 23.28 -19.73
C ASP A 702 24.15 22.34 -18.77
N LEU A 703 24.83 21.42 -18.08
CA LEU A 703 24.21 20.58 -17.05
C LEU A 703 23.97 21.35 -15.74
N TYR A 704 24.86 22.28 -15.38
CA TYR A 704 24.59 23.21 -14.27
C TYR A 704 23.40 24.12 -14.58
N ASP A 705 23.29 24.60 -15.83
CA ASP A 705 22.15 25.39 -16.27
C ASP A 705 20.85 24.57 -16.28
N LEU A 706 20.87 23.29 -16.71
CA LEU A 706 19.71 22.39 -16.61
C LEU A 706 19.27 22.18 -15.16
N VAL A 707 20.20 21.93 -14.23
CA VAL A 707 19.89 21.82 -12.79
C VAL A 707 19.29 23.14 -12.28
N ALA A 708 19.94 24.26 -12.55
CA ALA A 708 19.50 25.59 -12.14
C ALA A 708 18.23 26.08 -12.86
N GLU A 709 17.81 25.46 -13.96
CA GLU A 709 16.51 25.62 -14.63
C GLU A 709 15.44 24.77 -13.95
N SER A 710 15.71 23.47 -13.81
CA SER A 710 14.76 22.47 -13.30
C SER A 710 14.24 22.78 -11.88
N VAL A 711 15.06 23.38 -11.00
CA VAL A 711 14.63 23.69 -9.62
C VAL A 711 13.73 24.93 -9.48
N ARG A 712 13.57 25.76 -10.53
CA ARG A 712 12.92 27.10 -10.41
C ARG A 712 11.41 27.07 -10.15
N GLY A 713 10.74 25.97 -10.45
CA GLY A 713 9.29 25.83 -10.28
C GLY A 713 8.86 25.51 -8.84
N PHE A 714 9.78 24.99 -8.03
CA PHE A 714 9.46 24.39 -6.73
C PHE A 714 9.37 25.42 -5.59
N GLY A 715 8.42 25.20 -4.68
CA GLY A 715 8.13 26.08 -3.55
C GLY A 715 8.03 25.32 -2.22
N GLN A 716 7.10 25.74 -1.35
CA GLN A 716 6.87 25.09 -0.05
C GLN A 716 6.66 23.57 -0.21
N GLY A 717 7.30 22.79 0.66
CA GLY A 717 7.41 21.33 0.58
C GLY A 717 8.74 20.86 -0.03
N TRP A 718 9.26 21.59 -1.03
CA TRP A 718 10.46 21.21 -1.78
C TRP A 718 11.68 22.11 -1.54
N THR A 719 11.56 23.15 -0.71
CA THR A 719 12.62 24.16 -0.48
C THR A 719 13.96 23.56 -0.03
N SER A 720 13.92 22.58 0.87
CA SER A 720 15.10 21.83 1.35
C SER A 720 15.80 21.05 0.23
N HIS A 721 15.03 20.33 -0.58
CA HIS A 721 15.52 19.57 -1.74
C HIS A 721 16.18 20.48 -2.78
N VAL A 722 15.57 21.64 -3.06
CA VAL A 722 16.14 22.70 -3.92
C VAL A 722 17.45 23.23 -3.33
N ALA A 723 17.50 23.48 -2.01
CA ALA A 723 18.69 23.97 -1.34
C ALA A 723 19.84 22.97 -1.35
N ASP A 724 19.58 21.67 -1.10
CA ASP A 724 20.60 20.63 -1.15
C ASP A 724 21.12 20.38 -2.59
N THR A 725 20.25 20.42 -3.60
CA THR A 725 20.65 20.39 -5.02
C THR A 725 21.60 21.55 -5.38
N LEU A 726 21.24 22.78 -5.02
CA LEU A 726 22.05 23.96 -5.32
C LEU A 726 23.34 24.00 -4.48
N ARG A 727 23.30 23.55 -3.22
CA ARG A 727 24.48 23.32 -2.37
C ARG A 727 25.45 22.33 -3.02
N LEU A 728 24.96 21.19 -3.48
CA LEU A 728 25.77 20.15 -4.14
C LEU A 728 26.46 20.71 -5.39
N ALA A 729 25.69 21.34 -6.28
CA ALA A 729 26.22 21.95 -7.49
C ALA A 729 27.26 23.05 -7.17
N ALA A 730 26.99 23.89 -6.17
CA ALA A 730 27.94 24.90 -5.70
C ALA A 730 29.23 24.27 -5.13
N ARG A 731 29.18 23.11 -4.44
CA ARG A 731 30.38 22.40 -3.94
C ARG A 731 31.29 21.98 -5.08
N GLN A 732 30.74 21.47 -6.18
CA GLN A 732 31.54 21.08 -7.35
C GLN A 732 32.14 22.30 -8.07
N ARG A 733 31.37 23.39 -8.26
CA ARG A 733 31.92 24.67 -8.74
C ARG A 733 33.06 25.20 -7.87
N ALA A 734 32.92 25.14 -6.54
CA ALA A 734 33.93 25.60 -5.59
C ALA A 734 35.21 24.74 -5.64
N ARG A 735 35.08 23.42 -5.82
CA ARG A 735 36.22 22.52 -6.02
C ARG A 735 36.97 22.79 -7.32
N ALA A 736 36.26 23.13 -8.39
CA ALA A 736 36.83 23.61 -9.64
C ALA A 736 37.42 25.03 -9.56
N GLY A 737 37.41 25.68 -8.38
CA GLY A 737 37.89 27.04 -8.16
C GLY A 737 36.97 28.15 -8.69
N GLN A 738 35.80 27.79 -9.22
CA GLN A 738 34.85 28.69 -9.89
C GLN A 738 33.94 29.41 -8.87
N ALA A 739 34.55 30.21 -8.00
CA ALA A 739 33.90 30.83 -6.83
C ALA A 739 32.64 31.65 -7.16
N GLU A 740 32.67 32.46 -8.23
CA GLU A 740 31.53 33.28 -8.67
C GLU A 740 30.37 32.44 -9.23
N ALA A 741 30.66 31.30 -9.88
CA ALA A 741 29.65 30.35 -10.33
C ALA A 741 29.05 29.56 -9.15
N ALA A 742 29.87 29.21 -8.15
CA ALA A 742 29.38 28.59 -6.92
C ALA A 742 28.42 29.53 -6.16
N GLU A 743 28.79 30.80 -5.98
CA GLU A 743 27.92 31.81 -5.37
C GLU A 743 26.64 32.06 -6.17
N SER A 744 26.71 32.06 -7.50
CA SER A 744 25.53 32.21 -8.36
C SER A 744 24.49 31.11 -8.18
N LEU A 745 24.91 29.89 -7.81
CA LEU A 745 24.01 28.79 -7.47
C LEU A 745 23.44 28.92 -6.04
N ILE A 746 24.25 29.33 -5.07
CA ILE A 746 23.79 29.63 -3.69
C ILE A 746 22.70 30.72 -3.72
N ALA A 747 22.84 31.73 -4.57
CA ALA A 747 21.88 32.82 -4.73
C ALA A 747 20.52 32.41 -5.33
N LEU A 748 20.36 31.16 -5.78
CA LEU A 748 19.08 30.59 -6.22
C LEU A 748 18.35 29.83 -5.10
N ILE A 749 18.97 29.63 -3.93
CA ILE A 749 18.34 28.96 -2.79
C ILE A 749 17.18 29.83 -2.26
N PRO A 750 15.98 29.26 -1.99
CA PRO A 750 14.84 30.01 -1.49
C PRO A 750 15.17 30.84 -0.23
N PRO A 751 14.80 32.14 -0.15
CA PRO A 751 15.17 32.99 0.99
C PRO A 751 14.56 32.60 2.34
N ASP A 752 13.51 31.78 2.33
CA ASP A 752 12.90 31.13 3.49
C ASP A 752 13.64 29.85 3.93
N GLU A 753 14.40 29.22 3.04
CA GLU A 753 15.27 28.06 3.33
C GLU A 753 16.60 28.48 3.97
N ARG A 754 16.47 29.18 5.10
CA ARG A 754 17.57 29.86 5.79
C ARG A 754 18.66 28.89 6.23
N GLY A 755 18.29 27.68 6.64
CA GLY A 755 19.20 26.62 7.08
C GLY A 755 20.11 26.17 5.94
N GLY A 756 19.50 25.63 4.87
CA GLY A 756 20.18 25.23 3.64
C GLY A 756 21.06 26.33 3.03
N HIS A 757 20.60 27.59 2.97
CA HIS A 757 21.42 28.71 2.49
C HIS A 757 22.64 28.97 3.41
N THR A 758 22.46 28.96 4.73
CA THR A 758 23.56 29.16 5.70
C THR A 758 24.58 28.02 5.63
N ARG A 759 24.09 26.77 5.49
CA ARG A 759 24.91 25.57 5.28
C ARG A 759 25.74 25.70 3.99
N ALA A 760 25.11 26.02 2.87
CA ALA A 760 25.79 26.19 1.59
C ALA A 760 26.89 27.26 1.66
N GLN A 761 26.61 28.43 2.24
CA GLN A 761 27.64 29.47 2.43
C GLN A 761 28.84 28.98 3.26
N ALA A 762 28.61 28.21 4.33
CA ALA A 762 29.69 27.65 5.15
C ALA A 762 30.52 26.60 4.40
N GLU A 763 29.87 25.64 3.75
CA GLU A 763 30.54 24.56 3.00
C GLU A 763 31.36 25.10 1.82
N ILE A 764 30.84 26.08 1.07
CA ILE A 764 31.57 26.70 -0.05
C ILE A 764 32.72 27.55 0.46
N ALA A 765 32.56 28.28 1.57
CA ALA A 765 33.66 29.03 2.16
C ALA A 765 34.81 28.13 2.64
N LEU A 766 34.50 26.96 3.22
CA LEU A 766 35.49 25.95 3.60
C LEU A 766 36.28 25.43 2.38
N ILE A 767 35.57 24.95 1.35
CA ILE A 767 36.21 24.43 0.12
C ILE A 767 37.09 25.50 -0.54
N LEU A 768 36.61 26.75 -0.63
CA LEU A 768 37.38 27.86 -1.19
C LEU A 768 38.58 28.27 -0.31
N ALA A 769 38.49 28.13 1.02
CA ALA A 769 39.63 28.37 1.91
C ALA A 769 40.71 27.29 1.74
N ALA A 770 40.32 26.01 1.72
CA ALA A 770 41.22 24.87 1.50
C ALA A 770 41.93 24.97 0.13
N ASN A 771 41.21 25.36 -0.92
CA ASN A 771 41.74 25.62 -2.26
C ASN A 771 42.49 26.97 -2.38
N GLY A 772 42.77 27.66 -1.28
CA GLY A 772 43.62 28.87 -1.24
C GLY A 772 42.95 30.19 -1.66
N ASN A 773 41.65 30.19 -2.01
CA ASN A 773 40.88 31.40 -2.34
C ASN A 773 40.38 32.13 -1.07
N ALA A 774 41.32 32.43 -0.17
CA ALA A 774 41.04 32.96 1.16
C ALA A 774 40.29 34.31 1.17
N THR A 775 40.44 35.14 0.13
CA THR A 775 39.74 36.44 0.03
C THR A 775 38.24 36.27 -0.17
N PHE A 776 37.82 35.34 -1.03
CA PHE A 776 36.42 35.06 -1.30
C PHE A 776 35.80 34.25 -0.15
N ALA A 777 36.52 33.23 0.33
CA ALA A 777 36.13 32.44 1.50
C ALA A 777 35.86 33.31 2.74
N ARG A 778 36.75 34.27 3.06
CA ARG A 778 36.56 35.23 4.17
C ARG A 778 35.35 36.15 4.02
N ARG A 779 34.68 36.20 2.88
CA ARG A 779 33.40 36.91 2.75
C ARG A 779 32.25 35.97 3.11
N LEU A 780 32.05 34.90 2.34
CA LEU A 780 30.99 33.91 2.58
C LEU A 780 31.02 33.34 4.00
N HIS A 781 32.21 33.07 4.54
CA HIS A 781 32.37 32.55 5.90
C HIS A 781 31.81 33.50 6.98
N ARG A 782 32.04 34.81 6.84
CA ARG A 782 31.48 35.81 7.77
C ARG A 782 29.98 35.97 7.64
N GLU A 783 29.43 35.79 6.44
CA GLU A 783 27.99 35.80 6.18
C GLU A 783 27.33 34.57 6.83
N ALA A 784 27.88 33.38 6.62
CA ALA A 784 27.46 32.14 7.27
C ALA A 784 27.54 32.20 8.80
N VAL A 785 28.66 32.68 9.35
CA VAL A 785 28.84 32.88 10.80
C VAL A 785 27.81 33.86 11.37
N ALA A 786 27.50 34.96 10.67
CA ALA A 786 26.51 35.93 11.11
C ALA A 786 25.09 35.35 11.11
N SER A 787 24.73 34.55 10.09
CA SER A 787 23.46 33.84 10.07
C SER A 787 23.40 32.81 11.21
N ALA A 788 24.37 31.90 11.31
CA ALA A 788 24.39 30.86 12.33
C ALA A 788 24.41 31.40 13.78
N SER A 789 25.07 32.55 14.01
CA SER A 789 25.07 33.23 15.32
C SER A 789 23.72 33.84 15.70
N SER A 790 22.74 33.83 14.81
CA SER A 790 21.35 34.26 15.05
C SER A 790 20.35 33.11 14.82
N GLY A 791 20.78 31.88 15.10
CA GLY A 791 19.97 30.65 15.08
C GLY A 791 20.40 29.68 14.00
N VAL A 792 20.64 28.43 14.41
CA VAL A 792 20.73 27.21 13.59
C VAL A 792 19.86 26.18 14.31
N ASP A 793 19.20 25.27 13.59
CA ASP A 793 18.49 24.16 14.23
C ASP A 793 19.47 23.17 14.87
N ASP A 794 19.09 22.52 15.98
CA ASP A 794 19.96 21.55 16.65
C ASP A 794 20.30 20.33 15.76
N HIS A 795 19.45 20.00 14.78
CA HIS A 795 19.71 18.95 13.78
C HIS A 795 20.66 19.41 12.66
N GLU A 796 20.65 20.70 12.31
CA GLU A 796 21.60 21.28 11.34
C GLU A 796 22.98 21.53 11.97
N LEU A 797 23.05 21.76 13.28
CA LEU A 797 24.23 22.20 14.02
C LEU A 797 25.49 21.33 13.80
N PRO A 798 25.44 19.98 13.69
CA PRO A 798 26.61 19.17 13.34
C PRO A 798 27.20 19.54 11.98
N SER A 799 26.36 19.78 10.95
CA SER A 799 26.82 20.09 9.59
C SER A 799 27.27 21.56 9.45
N VAL A 800 26.41 22.50 9.84
CA VAL A 800 26.67 23.95 9.74
C VAL A 800 27.81 24.35 10.68
N GLY A 801 27.81 23.84 11.92
CA GLY A 801 28.81 24.15 12.93
C GLY A 801 30.19 23.61 12.60
N SER A 802 30.29 22.38 12.07
CA SER A 802 31.58 21.83 11.66
C SER A 802 32.13 22.52 10.40
N ALA A 803 31.29 22.82 9.41
CA ALA A 803 31.70 23.59 8.23
C ALA A 803 32.21 25.00 8.60
N ILE A 804 31.53 25.69 9.53
CA ILE A 804 31.99 26.99 10.06
C ILE A 804 33.31 26.85 10.82
N GLY A 805 33.43 25.87 11.73
CA GLY A 805 34.64 25.67 12.54
C GLY A 805 35.86 25.26 11.71
N ALA A 806 35.68 24.32 10.78
CA ALA A 806 36.67 23.95 9.77
C ALA A 806 37.06 25.15 8.89
N GLY A 807 36.10 25.99 8.50
CA GLY A 807 36.35 27.23 7.77
C GLY A 807 37.24 28.22 8.54
N PHE A 808 37.04 28.38 9.86
CA PHE A 808 37.95 29.16 10.70
C PHE A 808 39.36 28.55 10.72
N ALA A 809 39.50 27.23 10.83
CA ALA A 809 40.79 26.56 10.82
C ALA A 809 41.54 26.77 9.50
N ALA A 810 40.88 26.53 8.36
CA ALA A 810 41.42 26.74 7.02
C ALA A 810 41.79 28.22 6.73
N LEU A 811 41.12 29.19 7.38
CA LEU A 811 41.40 30.62 7.28
C LEU A 811 42.47 31.14 8.26
N GLY A 812 42.97 30.29 9.17
CA GLY A 812 44.05 30.58 10.12
C GLY A 812 43.61 31.08 11.50
N GLU A 813 42.38 30.77 11.94
CA GLU A 813 41.75 31.30 13.16
C GLU A 813 41.38 30.17 14.16
N PRO A 814 42.37 29.46 14.74
CA PRO A 814 42.14 28.20 15.47
C PRO A 814 41.30 28.33 16.74
N ASP A 815 41.41 29.43 17.49
CA ASP A 815 40.62 29.65 18.71
C ASP A 815 39.11 29.75 18.41
N ALA A 816 38.76 30.30 17.24
CA ALA A 816 37.37 30.38 16.77
C ALA A 816 36.90 29.05 16.16
N ALA A 817 37.80 28.29 15.55
CA ALA A 817 37.53 26.95 15.04
C ALA A 817 37.11 25.98 16.15
N GLU A 818 37.87 25.94 17.26
CA GLU A 818 37.61 25.01 18.37
C GLU A 818 36.21 25.17 18.97
N ALA A 819 35.79 26.42 19.20
CA ALA A 819 34.49 26.74 19.79
C ALA A 819 33.29 26.27 18.93
N TRP A 820 33.46 26.17 17.61
CA TRP A 820 32.42 25.65 16.70
C TRP A 820 32.53 24.14 16.48
N ILE A 821 33.74 23.60 16.33
CA ILE A 821 33.96 22.15 16.15
C ILE A 821 33.49 21.38 17.40
N ALA A 822 33.82 21.83 18.60
CA ALA A 822 33.41 21.16 19.83
C ALA A 822 31.87 21.06 19.96
N ARG A 823 31.16 22.16 19.66
CA ARG A 823 29.68 22.20 19.65
C ARG A 823 29.06 21.30 18.57
N ALA A 824 29.68 21.24 17.38
CA ALA A 824 29.23 20.38 16.30
C ALA A 824 29.38 18.88 16.63
N ILE A 825 30.45 18.51 17.36
CA ILE A 825 30.68 17.14 17.84
C ILE A 825 29.71 16.79 18.98
N GLU A 826 29.48 17.70 19.93
CA GLU A 826 28.52 17.51 21.03
C GLU A 826 27.09 17.26 20.53
N ALA A 827 26.71 17.90 19.42
CA ALA A 827 25.41 17.77 18.78
C ALA A 827 25.20 16.48 17.95
N ILE A 828 26.19 15.58 17.83
CA ILE A 828 26.05 14.32 17.06
C ILE A 828 25.11 13.32 17.76
N ASN A 829 25.24 13.20 19.09
CA ASN A 829 24.75 12.03 19.83
C ASN A 829 23.27 11.98 20.26
N PRO A 830 22.40 13.01 20.11
CA PRO A 830 20.99 12.90 20.51
C PRO A 830 20.09 12.24 19.44
N TYR A 831 20.65 11.81 18.31
CA TYR A 831 19.91 11.26 17.16
C TYR A 831 20.04 9.73 17.06
N PRO A 832 18.97 8.99 16.66
CA PRO A 832 18.99 7.51 16.61
C PRO A 832 19.97 6.92 15.58
N ASN A 833 20.20 7.61 14.46
CA ASN A 833 21.24 7.29 13.49
C ASN A 833 22.26 8.44 13.45
N PRO A 834 23.25 8.48 14.36
CA PRO A 834 24.19 9.59 14.45
C PRO A 834 25.16 9.64 13.26
N TRP A 835 25.25 8.60 12.43
CA TRP A 835 26.28 8.47 11.39
C TRP A 835 26.20 9.54 10.29
N GLN A 836 25.00 9.97 9.88
CA GLN A 836 24.86 11.08 8.93
C GLN A 836 25.53 12.36 9.46
N HIS A 837 25.39 12.63 10.77
CA HIS A 837 26.03 13.76 11.45
C HIS A 837 27.53 13.51 11.68
N ARG A 838 27.96 12.30 12.10
CA ARG A 838 29.38 11.92 12.21
C ARG A 838 30.13 12.17 10.91
N LEU A 839 29.62 11.65 9.80
CA LEU A 839 30.25 11.76 8.48
C LEU A 839 30.27 13.21 7.97
N SER A 840 29.22 14.00 8.24
CA SER A 840 29.20 15.44 7.96
C SER A 840 30.32 16.19 8.71
N VAL A 841 30.55 15.86 9.97
CA VAL A 841 31.62 16.45 10.80
C VAL A 841 33.01 15.96 10.35
N CYS A 842 33.17 14.66 10.10
CA CYS A 842 34.41 14.09 9.56
C CYS A 842 34.79 14.74 8.21
N TRP A 843 33.81 14.94 7.32
CA TRP A 843 34.00 15.61 6.04
C TRP A 843 34.61 17.01 6.23
N ALA A 844 33.96 17.86 7.02
CA ALA A 844 34.42 19.23 7.23
C ALA A 844 35.82 19.28 7.86
N LEU A 845 36.11 18.36 8.80
CA LEU A 845 37.44 18.23 9.40
C LEU A 845 38.52 17.82 8.40
N LEU A 846 38.23 16.90 7.47
CA LEU A 846 39.19 16.49 6.44
C LEU A 846 39.49 17.62 5.43
N GLU A 847 38.49 18.39 4.99
CA GLU A 847 38.72 19.55 4.09
C GLU A 847 39.62 20.62 4.75
N ALA A 848 39.59 20.75 6.08
CA ALA A 848 40.48 21.63 6.84
C ALA A 848 41.82 21.00 7.26
N GLY A 849 42.11 19.75 6.85
CA GLY A 849 43.34 19.03 7.22
C GLY A 849 43.42 18.58 8.68
N LEU A 850 42.29 18.49 9.39
CA LEU A 850 42.20 18.12 10.81
C LEU A 850 41.99 16.61 10.99
N GLU A 851 42.86 15.82 10.36
CA GLU A 851 42.70 14.37 10.19
C GLU A 851 42.55 13.60 11.50
N ASP A 852 43.40 13.88 12.50
CA ASP A 852 43.32 13.26 13.83
C ASP A 852 41.96 13.49 14.52
N ARG A 853 41.28 14.60 14.22
CA ARG A 853 39.94 14.89 14.73
C ARG A 853 38.86 14.15 13.96
N ALA A 854 38.98 14.03 12.64
CA ALA A 854 38.06 13.22 11.84
C ALA A 854 38.11 11.74 12.27
N ARG A 855 39.33 11.21 12.44
CA ARG A 855 39.60 9.88 13.01
C ARG A 855 38.94 9.69 14.38
N ALA A 856 39.02 10.69 15.26
CA ALA A 856 38.38 10.65 16.58
C ALA A 856 36.82 10.74 16.57
N VAL A 857 36.21 11.15 15.45
CA VAL A 857 34.74 11.22 15.29
C VAL A 857 34.16 9.96 14.64
N TRP A 858 34.91 9.29 13.74
CA TRP A 858 34.51 8.00 13.16
C TRP A 858 34.89 6.78 14.03
N ASN A 859 35.92 6.86 14.88
CA ASN A 859 36.48 5.68 15.56
C ASN A 859 35.84 5.50 16.94
N VAL A 860 34.61 5.01 16.94
CA VAL A 860 33.80 4.72 18.13
C VAL A 860 33.46 3.24 18.20
N ASP A 861 33.17 2.73 19.40
CA ASP A 861 32.70 1.35 19.61
C ASP A 861 31.20 1.16 19.24
N GLU A 862 30.64 2.03 18.39
CA GLU A 862 29.27 1.96 17.85
C GLU A 862 29.29 1.38 16.41
N PRO A 863 28.34 0.50 16.04
CA PRO A 863 28.28 -0.07 14.69
C PRO A 863 27.95 0.98 13.63
N GLY A 864 28.48 0.79 12.41
CA GLY A 864 28.27 1.69 11.27
C GLY A 864 26.83 1.66 10.73
N SER A 865 26.34 2.80 10.24
CA SER A 865 25.06 2.84 9.51
C SER A 865 25.28 2.43 8.04
N PRO A 866 24.63 1.34 7.55
CA PRO A 866 24.88 0.82 6.20
C PRO A 866 24.48 1.82 5.12
N PHE A 867 23.48 2.67 5.38
CA PHE A 867 22.97 3.65 4.42
C PHE A 867 23.97 4.73 3.98
N HIS A 868 25.07 4.93 4.68
CA HIS A 868 25.99 6.06 4.44
C HIS A 868 27.46 5.68 4.18
N GLN A 869 27.80 4.38 4.24
CA GLN A 869 29.18 3.90 4.11
C GLN A 869 29.75 4.14 2.69
N ASP A 870 28.98 3.79 1.66
CA ASP A 870 29.42 3.83 0.26
C ASP A 870 29.85 5.24 -0.19
N SER A 871 29.02 6.26 -0.01
CA SER A 871 29.39 7.63 -0.43
C SER A 871 30.42 8.31 0.48
N TRP A 872 30.70 7.76 1.67
CA TRP A 872 31.90 8.12 2.43
C TRP A 872 33.16 7.50 1.83
N LEU A 873 33.12 6.21 1.49
CA LEU A 873 34.18 5.51 0.77
C LEU A 873 34.48 6.21 -0.57
N ALA A 874 33.45 6.54 -1.35
CA ALA A 874 33.56 7.29 -2.59
C ALA A 874 34.15 8.69 -2.38
N HIS A 875 33.81 9.38 -1.28
CA HIS A 875 34.44 10.66 -0.94
C HIS A 875 35.94 10.50 -0.72
N LEU A 876 36.37 9.52 0.10
CA LEU A 876 37.79 9.26 0.40
C LEU A 876 38.59 8.90 -0.85
N VAL A 877 38.05 8.03 -1.70
CA VAL A 877 38.62 7.68 -3.02
C VAL A 877 38.79 8.95 -3.88
N ARG A 878 37.75 9.79 -3.99
CA ARG A 878 37.74 11.00 -4.83
C ARG A 878 38.72 12.08 -4.35
N ILE A 879 39.12 12.08 -3.07
CA ILE A 879 40.19 12.96 -2.55
C ILE A 879 41.57 12.29 -2.51
N GLY A 880 41.72 11.08 -3.09
CA GLY A 880 42.98 10.35 -3.17
C GLY A 880 43.50 9.83 -1.82
N ARG A 881 42.61 9.64 -0.84
CA ARG A 881 42.96 9.21 0.52
C ARG A 881 42.80 7.71 0.70
N ASP A 882 43.54 6.98 -0.12
CA ASP A 882 43.55 5.51 -0.11
C ASP A 882 44.10 4.92 1.21
N ASP A 883 44.84 5.71 2.00
CA ASP A 883 45.23 5.36 3.37
C ASP A 883 44.01 5.34 4.31
N LEU A 884 43.13 6.35 4.18
CA LEU A 884 41.88 6.45 4.93
C LEU A 884 40.84 5.44 4.44
N VAL A 885 40.82 5.11 3.15
CA VAL A 885 39.99 4.02 2.60
C VAL A 885 40.33 2.70 3.28
N ARG A 886 41.61 2.33 3.35
CA ARG A 886 42.06 1.08 4.00
C ARG A 886 41.79 1.09 5.50
N GLU A 887 41.96 2.24 6.17
CA GLU A 887 41.64 2.38 7.58
C GLU A 887 40.13 2.23 7.87
N PHE A 888 39.27 2.77 7.01
CA PHE A 888 37.82 2.66 7.15
C PHE A 888 37.31 1.24 6.83
N LEU A 889 37.78 0.64 5.72
CA LEU A 889 37.36 -0.71 5.30
C LEU A 889 37.90 -1.83 6.19
N TYR A 890 39.19 -1.78 6.55
CA TYR A 890 39.87 -2.89 7.24
C TYR A 890 40.08 -2.64 8.74
N GLY A 891 39.81 -1.41 9.22
CA GLY A 891 39.89 -1.04 10.63
C GLY A 891 38.54 -1.04 11.36
N ALA A 892 37.42 -1.03 10.65
CA ALA A 892 36.09 -1.22 11.23
C ALA A 892 35.99 -2.60 11.91
N ARG A 893 35.40 -2.65 13.12
CA ARG A 893 35.24 -3.90 13.86
C ARG A 893 33.92 -4.57 13.50
N LYS A 894 34.03 -5.76 12.89
CA LYS A 894 32.95 -6.70 12.53
C LYS A 894 31.70 -6.58 13.43
N SER A 895 30.75 -5.77 12.97
CA SER A 895 29.38 -5.69 13.46
C SER A 895 28.45 -6.56 12.60
N MET A 896 27.18 -6.71 13.01
CA MET A 896 26.23 -7.65 12.41
C MET A 896 25.81 -7.30 10.95
N TYR A 897 26.16 -6.11 10.48
CA TYR A 897 25.82 -5.58 9.14
C TYR A 897 27.05 -5.32 8.25
N ASP A 898 28.25 -5.75 8.66
CA ASP A 898 29.51 -5.34 8.03
C ASP A 898 29.81 -6.08 6.72
N VAL A 899 29.11 -5.69 5.65
CA VAL A 899 29.64 -5.74 4.28
C VAL A 899 29.40 -4.37 3.66
N ILE A 900 30.40 -3.48 3.76
CA ILE A 900 30.43 -2.24 2.96
C ILE A 900 30.48 -2.66 1.49
N ASP A 901 29.60 -2.13 0.64
CA ASP A 901 29.55 -2.48 -0.77
C ASP A 901 30.68 -1.77 -1.54
N ALA A 902 31.88 -2.28 -1.37
CA ALA A 902 33.06 -1.80 -2.09
C ALA A 902 32.94 -1.98 -3.61
N PHE A 903 32.04 -2.83 -4.11
CA PHE A 903 31.78 -2.96 -5.55
C PHE A 903 31.03 -1.73 -6.06
N SER A 904 29.98 -1.29 -5.34
CA SER A 904 29.18 -0.09 -5.69
C SER A 904 30.05 1.15 -5.88
N VAL A 905 31.16 1.26 -5.14
CA VAL A 905 32.10 2.38 -5.21
C VAL A 905 33.27 2.12 -6.17
N PHE A 906 34.01 1.02 -6.00
CA PHE A 906 35.26 0.81 -6.72
C PHE A 906 35.06 0.46 -8.20
N VAL A 907 33.95 -0.19 -8.58
CA VAL A 907 33.69 -0.52 -9.99
C VAL A 907 33.35 0.74 -10.80
N PRO A 908 32.39 1.62 -10.41
CA PRO A 908 32.14 2.85 -11.16
C PRO A 908 33.31 3.83 -11.14
N MET A 909 34.04 3.95 -10.01
CA MET A 909 35.18 4.86 -9.89
C MET A 909 36.49 4.34 -10.50
N GLY A 910 36.47 3.21 -11.20
CA GLY A 910 37.65 2.64 -11.88
C GLY A 910 38.78 2.17 -10.95
N ARG A 911 38.49 1.92 -9.66
CA ARG A 911 39.49 1.54 -8.64
C ARG A 911 39.70 0.04 -8.58
N SER A 912 40.08 -0.55 -9.71
CA SER A 912 40.41 -1.98 -9.80
C SER A 912 41.59 -2.37 -8.90
N ASP A 913 42.44 -1.42 -8.50
CA ASP A 913 43.51 -1.62 -7.52
C ASP A 913 42.95 -1.87 -6.11
N LEU A 914 42.08 -1.00 -5.61
CA LEU A 914 41.44 -1.16 -4.30
C LEU A 914 40.47 -2.35 -4.28
N LEU A 915 39.82 -2.66 -5.40
CA LEU A 915 38.94 -3.82 -5.51
C LEU A 915 39.72 -5.15 -5.40
N ARG A 916 40.97 -5.22 -5.93
CA ARG A 916 41.85 -6.38 -5.72
C ARG A 916 42.25 -6.54 -4.25
N GLU A 917 42.60 -5.45 -3.57
CA GLU A 917 42.89 -5.49 -2.12
C GLU A 917 41.66 -5.87 -1.27
N TYR A 918 40.45 -5.48 -1.68
CA TYR A 918 39.21 -5.87 -1.02
C TYR A 918 38.93 -7.38 -1.14
N PHE A 919 39.14 -7.99 -2.31
CA PHE A 919 39.02 -9.45 -2.47
C PHE A 919 40.01 -10.24 -1.59
N GLU A 920 41.24 -9.73 -1.41
CA GLU A 920 42.23 -10.34 -0.50
C GLU A 920 41.82 -10.25 0.98
N TYR A 921 40.96 -9.30 1.36
CA TYR A 921 40.46 -9.10 2.73
C TYR A 921 39.20 -9.91 3.06
N ASP A 922 38.25 -10.01 2.13
CA ASP A 922 36.93 -10.64 2.37
C ASP A 922 36.92 -12.18 2.22
N GLU A 923 38.10 -12.80 2.13
CA GLU A 923 38.35 -14.25 1.99
C GLU A 923 37.57 -14.97 0.85
N ARG A 924 36.97 -14.22 -0.10
CA ARG A 924 36.25 -14.79 -1.25
C ARG A 924 37.19 -15.53 -2.20
N GLY A 925 36.72 -16.65 -2.73
CA GLY A 925 37.43 -17.37 -3.78
C GLY A 925 37.34 -16.65 -5.13
N ASP A 926 38.24 -16.97 -6.05
CA ASP A 926 38.27 -16.48 -7.44
C ASP A 926 37.01 -16.90 -8.23
N HIS A 927 35.93 -16.12 -8.13
CA HIS A 927 34.66 -16.31 -8.82
C HIS A 927 34.61 -15.51 -10.14
N ASP A 928 33.86 -16.01 -11.13
CA ASP A 928 33.76 -15.36 -12.44
C ASP A 928 33.10 -13.96 -12.40
N SER A 929 32.22 -13.71 -11.41
CA SER A 929 31.66 -12.38 -11.10
C SER A 929 32.74 -11.34 -10.80
N ASP A 930 33.76 -11.76 -10.06
CA ASP A 930 34.77 -10.87 -9.50
C ASP A 930 35.74 -10.43 -10.60
N ARG A 931 35.97 -11.32 -11.57
CA ARG A 931 36.70 -11.06 -12.82
C ARG A 931 35.94 -10.10 -13.73
N GLU A 932 34.62 -10.22 -13.82
CA GLU A 932 33.77 -9.29 -14.58
C GLU A 932 33.78 -7.90 -13.94
N SER A 933 33.63 -7.81 -12.61
CA SER A 933 33.74 -6.55 -11.84
C SER A 933 35.12 -5.89 -11.99
N LEU A 934 36.21 -6.66 -11.98
CA LEU A 934 37.56 -6.14 -12.23
C LEU A 934 37.75 -5.65 -13.66
N ALA A 935 37.26 -6.41 -14.64
CA ALA A 935 37.30 -6.00 -16.03
C ALA A 935 36.41 -4.77 -16.31
N GLU A 936 35.39 -4.51 -15.49
CA GLU A 936 34.60 -3.29 -15.54
C GLU A 936 35.30 -2.11 -14.88
N ALA A 937 35.89 -2.30 -13.70
CA ALA A 937 36.71 -1.28 -13.05
C ALA A 937 37.92 -0.87 -13.94
N ASP A 938 38.56 -1.83 -14.61
CA ASP A 938 39.64 -1.56 -15.58
C ASP A 938 39.14 -0.84 -16.86
N ARG A 939 37.84 -0.89 -17.20
CA ARG A 939 37.22 -0.06 -18.26
C ARG A 939 36.91 1.35 -17.74
N ASN A 940 36.28 1.44 -16.57
CA ASN A 940 35.83 2.69 -15.97
C ASN A 940 36.99 3.60 -15.51
N ALA A 941 38.22 3.07 -15.48
CA ALA A 941 39.45 3.85 -15.34
C ALA A 941 39.79 4.72 -16.57
N GLU A 942 39.18 4.48 -17.74
CA GLU A 942 39.37 5.28 -18.97
C GLU A 942 38.03 5.73 -19.61
N PRO A 943 37.45 6.87 -19.17
CA PRO A 943 36.70 7.71 -20.10
C PRO A 943 37.03 9.21 -19.99
N ASP A 944 37.60 9.77 -21.07
CA ASP A 944 37.61 11.22 -21.33
C ASP A 944 37.09 11.50 -22.76
N ARG A 945 35.95 10.84 -23.08
CA ARG A 945 34.98 10.99 -24.19
C ARG A 945 34.23 9.67 -24.42
N PRO A 946 33.00 9.71 -25.00
CA PRO A 946 32.27 8.49 -25.35
C PRO A 946 32.96 7.77 -26.52
N THR A 947 33.12 6.45 -26.39
CA THR A 947 33.69 5.58 -27.41
C THR A 947 32.68 5.23 -28.51
N ALA A 948 33.16 4.59 -29.59
CA ALA A 948 32.28 4.07 -30.63
C ALA A 948 31.40 2.90 -30.16
N ALA A 949 31.74 2.23 -29.04
CA ALA A 949 30.87 1.24 -28.41
C ALA A 949 29.74 1.91 -27.63
N ASP A 950 30.06 2.91 -26.80
CA ASP A 950 29.11 3.65 -25.97
C ASP A 950 28.04 4.32 -26.84
N LEU A 951 28.45 4.92 -27.96
CA LEU A 951 27.52 5.52 -28.94
C LEU A 951 26.56 4.48 -29.56
N ALA A 952 26.99 3.23 -29.70
CA ALA A 952 26.17 2.14 -30.21
C ALA A 952 25.26 1.55 -29.13
N GLU A 953 25.73 1.40 -27.89
CA GLU A 953 24.91 0.97 -26.75
C GLU A 953 23.83 2.01 -26.45
N LEU A 954 24.20 3.29 -26.35
CA LEU A 954 23.24 4.40 -26.19
C LEU A 954 22.18 4.35 -27.29
N ARG A 955 22.56 4.19 -28.57
CA ARG A 955 21.59 4.08 -29.67
C ARG A 955 20.65 2.88 -29.50
N ALA A 956 21.18 1.71 -29.14
CA ALA A 956 20.36 0.52 -28.92
C ALA A 956 19.40 0.68 -27.73
N ALA A 957 19.86 1.29 -26.63
CA ALA A 957 19.04 1.58 -25.45
C ALA A 957 17.99 2.67 -25.71
N HIS A 958 18.27 3.65 -26.58
CA HIS A 958 17.27 4.61 -27.05
C HIS A 958 16.24 3.98 -27.99
N GLU A 959 16.66 3.07 -28.88
CA GLU A 959 15.72 2.28 -29.67
C GLU A 959 14.80 1.42 -28.79
N GLU A 960 15.31 0.86 -27.70
CA GLU A 960 14.50 0.10 -26.74
C GLU A 960 13.58 1.03 -25.92
N LEU A 961 14.07 2.18 -25.47
CA LEU A 961 13.26 3.23 -24.84
C LEU A 961 12.10 3.66 -25.75
N LEU A 962 12.29 3.70 -27.07
CA LEU A 962 11.24 3.99 -28.04
C LEU A 962 10.25 2.81 -28.27
N ARG A 963 10.59 1.59 -27.84
CA ARG A 963 9.69 0.41 -27.82
C ARG A 963 8.92 0.31 -26.50
N THR A 964 9.55 0.63 -25.36
CA THR A 964 8.83 0.86 -24.09
C THR A 964 7.69 1.87 -24.34
N PRO A 965 6.46 1.65 -23.87
CA PRO A 965 5.39 2.64 -24.01
C PRO A 965 5.63 3.86 -23.11
N LEU A 966 5.22 5.03 -23.59
CA LEU A 966 5.63 6.33 -23.06
C LEU A 966 5.20 6.58 -21.59
N ALA A 967 4.17 5.88 -21.11
CA ALA A 967 3.77 5.84 -19.70
C ALA A 967 4.84 5.23 -18.77
N ARG A 968 5.51 4.15 -19.19
CA ARG A 968 6.56 3.47 -18.41
C ARG A 968 7.96 4.07 -18.65
N ARG A 969 8.17 4.82 -19.76
CA ARG A 969 9.48 5.41 -20.13
C ARG A 969 10.12 6.35 -19.11
N ARG A 970 9.39 6.92 -18.14
CA ARG A 970 9.91 7.98 -17.25
C ARG A 970 11.23 7.59 -16.57
N GLU A 971 11.30 6.41 -15.96
CA GLU A 971 12.51 5.95 -15.28
C GLU A 971 13.60 5.48 -16.24
N ASP A 972 13.24 4.80 -17.34
CA ASP A 972 14.21 4.39 -18.37
C ASP A 972 14.88 5.59 -19.05
N THR A 973 14.14 6.69 -19.23
CA THR A 973 14.65 7.96 -19.76
C THR A 973 15.69 8.57 -18.81
N LYS A 974 15.43 8.57 -17.50
CA LYS A 974 16.40 9.00 -16.48
C LYS A 974 17.64 8.09 -16.49
N ARG A 975 17.45 6.76 -16.50
CA ARG A 975 18.53 5.76 -16.53
C ARG A 975 19.42 5.91 -17.78
N LEU A 976 18.83 6.13 -18.95
CA LEU A 976 19.56 6.39 -20.18
C LEU A 976 20.30 7.73 -20.15
N ALA A 977 19.72 8.76 -19.54
CA ALA A 977 20.40 10.04 -19.32
C ALA A 977 21.59 9.91 -18.35
N TRP A 978 21.49 9.05 -17.32
CA TRP A 978 22.61 8.77 -16.42
C TRP A 978 23.74 7.99 -17.12
N ARG A 979 23.42 7.00 -17.97
CA ARG A 979 24.42 6.37 -18.86
C ARG A 979 25.08 7.36 -19.81
N ALA A 980 24.29 8.25 -20.41
CA ALA A 980 24.82 9.31 -21.28
C ALA A 980 25.69 10.33 -20.51
N ALA A 981 25.45 10.55 -19.22
CA ALA A 981 26.31 11.38 -18.37
C ALA A 981 27.64 10.67 -18.06
N ALA A 982 27.60 9.38 -17.76
CA ALA A 982 28.78 8.56 -17.42
C ALA A 982 29.83 8.51 -18.53
N CYS A 983 29.41 8.37 -19.80
CA CYS A 983 30.32 8.41 -20.95
C CYS A 983 30.61 9.85 -21.47
N GLY A 984 30.19 10.90 -20.77
CA GLY A 984 30.45 12.29 -21.15
C GLY A 984 29.61 12.82 -22.33
N HIS A 985 28.49 12.19 -22.65
CA HIS A 985 27.61 12.52 -23.77
C HIS A 985 26.49 13.52 -23.37
N TYR A 986 26.89 14.67 -22.82
CA TYR A 986 25.99 15.68 -22.22
C TYR A 986 24.86 16.16 -23.15
N SER A 987 25.06 16.16 -24.47
CA SER A 987 24.01 16.58 -25.42
C SER A 987 22.83 15.60 -25.48
N ALA A 988 23.05 14.32 -25.15
CA ALA A 988 21.96 13.34 -25.00
C ALA A 988 21.31 13.44 -23.62
N VAL A 989 22.06 13.83 -22.58
CA VAL A 989 21.51 14.14 -21.25
C VAL A 989 20.49 15.28 -21.32
N LEU A 990 20.84 16.38 -22.01
CA LEU A 990 19.95 17.53 -22.23
C LEU A 990 18.74 17.22 -23.11
N ASP A 991 18.86 16.26 -24.02
CA ASP A 991 17.79 15.81 -24.92
C ASP A 991 16.77 14.97 -24.13
N LEU A 992 17.25 13.92 -23.45
CA LEU A 992 16.42 13.00 -22.66
C LEU A 992 15.76 13.66 -21.45
N LEU A 993 16.49 14.45 -20.65
CA LEU A 993 15.93 15.03 -19.43
C LEU A 993 14.91 16.14 -19.69
N ARG A 994 14.85 16.70 -20.90
CA ARG A 994 13.75 17.60 -21.30
C ARG A 994 12.44 16.87 -21.62
N LEU A 995 12.49 15.56 -21.86
CA LEU A 995 11.30 14.70 -21.99
C LEU A 995 10.74 14.27 -20.62
N VAL A 996 11.55 14.35 -19.56
CA VAL A 996 11.12 14.07 -18.18
C VAL A 996 10.33 15.28 -17.64
N PRO A 997 9.14 15.11 -17.05
CA PRO A 997 8.36 16.20 -16.43
C PRO A 997 9.09 16.98 -15.34
N ASP A 998 8.69 18.24 -15.13
CA ASP A 998 9.19 19.20 -14.14
C ASP A 998 8.13 19.63 -13.10
N ASP A 999 7.17 18.75 -12.86
CA ASP A 999 6.09 18.84 -11.88
C ASP A 999 6.47 18.32 -10.49
N ASP A 1000 7.19 17.19 -10.41
CA ASP A 1000 7.75 16.62 -9.18
C ASP A 1000 9.30 16.74 -9.17
N PHE A 1001 9.88 16.97 -8.00
CA PHE A 1001 11.33 17.13 -7.84
C PHE A 1001 12.10 15.84 -8.24
N ASN A 1002 11.58 14.66 -7.94
CA ASN A 1002 12.13 13.36 -8.29
C ASN A 1002 12.02 13.03 -9.79
N HIS A 1003 11.30 13.84 -10.57
CA HIS A 1003 11.28 13.78 -12.02
C HIS A 1003 12.52 14.48 -12.61
N ARG A 1004 12.41 15.65 -13.24
CA ARG A 1004 13.54 16.28 -13.95
C ARG A 1004 14.65 16.77 -13.01
N ALA A 1005 14.32 17.35 -11.85
CA ALA A 1005 15.31 18.04 -11.01
C ALA A 1005 16.29 17.06 -10.34
N GLY A 1006 15.80 16.00 -9.70
CA GLY A 1006 16.61 14.93 -9.13
C GLY A 1006 17.41 14.18 -10.20
N ALA A 1007 16.81 13.90 -11.36
CA ALA A 1007 17.49 13.24 -12.47
C ALA A 1007 18.62 14.10 -13.07
N ALA A 1008 18.42 15.41 -13.23
CA ALA A 1008 19.45 16.35 -13.65
C ALA A 1008 20.55 16.52 -12.60
N THR A 1009 20.18 16.55 -11.31
CA THR A 1009 21.14 16.62 -10.19
C THR A 1009 22.05 15.38 -10.18
N ARG A 1010 21.48 14.18 -10.35
CA ARG A 1010 22.23 12.93 -10.48
C ARG A 1010 23.09 12.89 -11.75
N ALA A 1011 22.57 13.33 -12.90
CA ALA A 1011 23.34 13.41 -14.14
C ALA A 1011 24.55 14.38 -14.04
N LEU A 1012 24.36 15.55 -13.43
CA LEU A 1012 25.43 16.50 -13.13
C LEU A 1012 26.45 15.90 -12.15
N TRP A 1013 25.98 15.18 -11.12
CA TRP A 1013 26.86 14.50 -10.16
C TRP A 1013 27.74 13.44 -10.84
N ILE A 1014 27.17 12.55 -11.66
CA ILE A 1014 27.93 11.57 -12.45
C ILE A 1014 28.97 12.28 -13.32
N ALA A 1015 28.53 13.28 -14.10
CA ALA A 1015 29.38 14.06 -15.02
C ALA A 1015 30.50 14.88 -14.33
N THR A 1016 30.44 15.07 -13.01
CA THR A 1016 31.43 15.83 -12.23
C THR A 1016 32.21 14.98 -11.21
N SER A 1017 31.87 13.69 -11.05
CA SER A 1017 32.48 12.81 -10.04
C SER A 1017 32.91 11.42 -10.54
N GLY A 1018 32.35 10.95 -11.66
CA GLY A 1018 32.53 9.57 -12.13
C GLY A 1018 31.79 8.51 -11.31
N PHE A 1019 30.89 8.90 -10.39
CA PHE A 1019 30.23 8.01 -9.45
C PHE A 1019 28.69 8.11 -9.56
N ASP A 1020 28.01 6.97 -9.67
CA ASP A 1020 26.54 6.88 -9.79
C ASP A 1020 25.84 6.42 -8.49
N GLY A 1021 26.20 7.05 -7.36
CA GLY A 1021 25.55 6.87 -6.06
C GLY A 1021 25.21 8.20 -5.39
N GLN A 1022 24.29 8.19 -4.41
CA GLN A 1022 23.82 9.43 -3.76
C GLN A 1022 24.95 10.14 -2.98
N PRO A 1023 25.17 11.44 -3.22
CA PRO A 1023 26.12 12.26 -2.44
C PRO A 1023 25.49 12.86 -1.17
N TRP A 1024 26.32 13.05 -0.11
CA TRP A 1024 25.96 13.75 1.14
C TRP A 1024 26.60 15.17 1.20
#